data_AF-A0A2N5YXB7-F1
#
_entry.id   AF-A0A2N5YXB7-F1
#
_cell.length_a   1.000
_cell.length_b   1.000
_cell.length_c   1.000
_cell.angle_alpha   90.00
_cell.angle_beta   90.00
_cell.angle_gamma   90.00
#
_symmetry.space_group_name_H-M   'P 1'
#
loop_
_entity.id
_entity.type
_entity.pdbx_description
1 polymer ?
#
loop_
_entity_poly.entity_id
_entity_poly.type
_entity_poly.pdbx_seq_one_letter_code
_entity_poly.pdbx_strand_id
1 'polypeptide(L)'
;MQKRVFAIVILFAIICLANNVFSSPVSLKDAQKTAIQFYSIKKSNVSEVSITDTKMYISSASNMVSIFSFNTGGFVAISMDDSFKPILAYSLTGNHDLQNLSYAINQWFTNIADGMKLVISSENYSNIKHSEWESINSGDMPVSSSKAGLLTTQDWGQGCFYNQYCPDDDLGPCDHCVTGCTATAMAIIMKFWEYPQYGIGSHSYESSYGTLSANFGETEYNWANMPNIVTEENADVATLMYHCGVSVNMAYTGTTSGAALSPSAFFNYFGYSQNAVLDHQDNYTWTEWIALLENEIDNGRPVLYAGWEEMLLMGHAFVCDGYDALDYLHFNWGNDGSGNGYFLVPDEIAFPANNVIVRNIFPASDCDVKASEVTAPFDHTFTGSASIKVIVENYSNNPITDIPIAYSINNGTPVVETITETIDVLGSIEFEFATQYDFSQNPGMLHNVKVYTDLSCDTYRENDTVVSEILNVSCAPIPYSTSFDTDESRDGWLFEDTNNDGSTWHFSSGGEVCVYYQGGSITANDWLFSRCLELEANKLYKLSFNYKSTGIYWPQNIGISIGSGPESGLMLTSLDEITDFINDEYEEKEILFTVQSTDSYYLGFNCFSDPDMLNTMINYVSISELSETDIELNTIISP
;
A
#
# COMPACT_ATOMS: atom_id res chain seq x y z
N MET A 1 12.29 -8.92 72.39
CA MET A 1 12.95 -7.88 71.56
C MET A 1 13.66 -8.47 70.34
N GLN A 2 14.44 -9.55 70.46
CA GLN A 2 15.15 -10.22 69.35
C GLN A 2 14.26 -10.73 68.18
N LYS A 3 13.06 -11.28 68.44
CA LYS A 3 12.16 -11.77 67.36
C LYS A 3 11.57 -10.65 66.48
N ARG A 4 11.39 -9.43 67.01
CA ARG A 4 10.92 -8.27 66.23
C ARG A 4 12.03 -7.67 65.36
N VAL A 5 13.27 -7.68 65.85
CA VAL A 5 14.44 -7.26 65.07
C VAL A 5 14.71 -8.23 63.91
N PHE A 6 14.56 -9.54 64.14
CA PHE A 6 14.75 -10.55 63.09
C PHE A 6 13.67 -10.47 61.98
N ALA A 7 12.41 -10.20 62.35
CA ALA A 7 11.33 -10.00 61.37
C ALA A 7 11.50 -8.70 60.56
N ILE A 8 12.00 -7.63 61.19
CA ILE A 8 12.30 -6.37 60.49
C ILE A 8 13.49 -6.53 59.55
N VAL A 9 14.53 -7.29 59.91
CA VAL A 9 15.68 -7.57 59.03
C VAL A 9 15.29 -8.46 57.85
N ILE A 10 14.39 -9.44 58.02
CA ILE A 10 13.87 -10.24 56.90
C ILE A 10 12.94 -9.41 56.00
N LEU A 11 12.11 -8.52 56.57
CA LEU A 11 11.28 -7.62 55.77
C LEU A 11 12.13 -6.58 55.01
N PHE A 12 13.21 -6.07 55.61
CA PHE A 12 14.18 -5.20 54.95
C PHE A 12 15.00 -5.95 53.90
N ALA A 13 15.33 -7.23 54.13
CA ALA A 13 15.99 -8.07 53.13
C ALA A 13 15.07 -8.42 51.96
N ILE A 14 13.77 -8.64 52.19
CA ILE A 14 12.76 -8.87 51.14
C ILE A 14 12.48 -7.58 50.35
N ILE A 15 12.48 -6.41 51.01
CA ILE A 15 12.37 -5.10 50.35
C ILE A 15 13.66 -4.75 49.58
N CYS A 16 14.84 -5.13 50.09
CA CYS A 16 16.11 -4.97 49.36
C CYS A 16 16.29 -5.98 48.22
N LEU A 17 15.60 -7.12 48.24
CA LEU A 17 15.52 -8.09 47.13
C LEU A 17 14.50 -7.70 46.06
N ALA A 18 13.65 -6.68 46.31
CA ALA A 18 12.75 -6.09 45.31
C ALA A 18 13.44 -4.99 44.46
N ASN A 19 14.72 -4.71 44.69
CA ASN A 19 15.48 -3.73 43.93
C ASN A 19 16.05 -4.35 42.65
N ASN A 20 15.22 -4.49 41.61
CA ASN A 20 15.62 -4.60 40.20
C ASN A 20 14.45 -4.43 39.21
N VAL A 21 13.26 -4.02 39.68
CA VAL A 21 12.08 -3.88 38.80
C VAL A 21 12.06 -2.52 38.08
N PHE A 22 12.68 -1.49 38.67
CA PHE A 22 12.71 -0.15 38.08
C PHE A 22 13.86 0.00 37.08
N SER A 23 13.60 0.66 35.97
CA SER A 23 14.60 0.96 34.96
C SER A 23 15.56 2.08 35.40
N SER A 24 16.76 2.09 34.81
CA SER A 24 17.83 3.04 35.05
C SER A 24 18.77 3.14 33.82
N PRO A 25 19.50 4.26 33.68
CA PRO A 25 20.56 4.37 32.69
C PRO A 25 21.63 3.28 32.87
N VAL A 26 22.01 2.65 31.78
CA VAL A 26 22.99 1.56 31.74
C VAL A 26 24.40 2.12 31.71
N SER A 27 25.30 1.60 32.55
CA SER A 27 26.71 2.01 32.51
C SER A 27 27.41 1.41 31.28
N LEU A 28 28.39 2.12 30.70
CA LEU A 28 29.16 1.60 29.57
C LEU A 28 29.77 0.22 29.86
N LYS A 29 30.20 -0.02 31.10
CA LYS A 29 30.78 -1.29 31.53
C LYS A 29 29.74 -2.42 31.52
N ASP A 30 28.51 -2.14 31.95
CA ASP A 30 27.42 -3.12 31.92
C ASP A 30 26.96 -3.38 30.49
N ALA A 31 26.88 -2.34 29.65
CA ALA A 31 26.61 -2.48 28.21
C ALA A 31 27.67 -3.36 27.51
N GLN A 32 28.96 -3.13 27.77
CA GLN A 32 30.05 -3.97 27.25
C GLN A 32 29.90 -5.43 27.68
N LYS A 33 29.57 -5.67 28.95
CA LYS A 33 29.35 -7.03 29.49
C LYS A 33 28.18 -7.72 28.79
N THR A 34 27.04 -7.03 28.67
CA THR A 34 25.84 -7.54 27.98
C THR A 34 26.15 -7.83 26.51
N ALA A 35 26.85 -6.94 25.80
CA ALA A 35 27.24 -7.12 24.41
C ALA A 35 28.13 -8.36 24.20
N ILE A 36 29.18 -8.52 25.02
CA ILE A 36 30.07 -9.69 24.97
C ILE A 36 29.29 -10.97 25.27
N GLN A 37 28.40 -10.95 26.27
CA GLN A 37 27.59 -12.10 26.65
C GLN A 37 26.64 -12.50 25.52
N PHE A 38 25.87 -11.56 24.98
CA PHE A 38 24.98 -11.77 23.84
C PHE A 38 25.73 -12.35 22.63
N TYR A 39 26.83 -11.70 22.25
CA TYR A 39 27.65 -12.11 21.11
C TYR A 39 28.23 -13.53 21.29
N SER A 40 28.72 -13.85 22.49
CA SER A 40 29.30 -15.16 22.81
C SER A 40 28.24 -16.27 22.76
N ILE A 41 27.02 -16.00 23.24
CA ILE A 41 25.88 -16.93 23.16
C ILE A 41 25.52 -17.20 21.69
N LYS A 42 25.32 -16.15 20.89
CA LYS A 42 24.88 -16.27 19.49
C LYS A 42 25.94 -16.93 18.59
N LYS A 43 27.23 -16.67 18.82
CA LYS A 43 28.33 -17.25 18.03
C LYS A 43 28.80 -18.64 18.52
N SER A 44 28.07 -19.29 19.42
CA SER A 44 28.37 -20.63 19.96
C SER A 44 29.71 -20.74 20.72
N ASN A 45 29.89 -19.93 21.77
CA ASN A 45 31.00 -20.02 22.73
C ASN A 45 32.41 -19.89 22.11
N VAL A 46 32.61 -18.85 21.29
CA VAL A 46 33.95 -18.44 20.86
C VAL A 46 34.78 -18.09 22.11
N SER A 47 35.96 -18.70 22.24
CA SER A 47 36.91 -18.33 23.28
C SER A 47 37.63 -17.04 22.87
N GLU A 48 37.76 -16.09 23.79
CA GLU A 48 38.48 -14.81 23.61
C GLU A 48 37.78 -13.76 22.72
N VAL A 49 36.48 -13.49 22.98
CA VAL A 49 35.78 -12.32 22.43
C VAL A 49 36.27 -11.04 23.14
N SER A 50 36.79 -10.09 22.38
CA SER A 50 37.17 -8.76 22.88
C SER A 50 36.67 -7.66 21.96
N ILE A 51 36.27 -6.54 22.56
CA ILE A 51 35.82 -5.35 21.83
C ILE A 51 37.03 -4.66 21.18
N THR A 52 36.91 -4.33 19.90
CA THR A 52 37.95 -3.65 19.09
C THR A 52 37.67 -2.19 18.85
N ASP A 53 36.40 -1.80 18.73
CA ASP A 53 35.98 -0.42 18.53
C ASP A 53 34.67 -0.16 19.29
N THR A 54 34.40 1.11 19.60
CA THR A 54 33.19 1.55 20.29
C THR A 54 32.73 2.89 19.76
N LYS A 55 31.43 3.01 19.50
CA LYS A 55 30.79 4.27 19.12
C LYS A 55 29.52 4.49 19.92
N MET A 56 29.27 5.73 20.32
CA MET A 56 28.10 6.11 21.10
C MET A 56 27.26 7.12 20.33
N TYR A 57 25.93 6.97 20.39
CA TYR A 57 24.96 7.92 19.87
C TYR A 57 24.29 8.63 21.04
N ILE A 58 24.28 9.96 20.96
CA ILE A 58 23.91 10.86 22.05
C ILE A 58 22.68 11.64 21.61
N SER A 59 21.62 11.62 22.42
CA SER A 59 20.45 12.48 22.26
C SER A 59 20.26 13.35 23.50
N SER A 60 20.09 14.66 23.31
CA SER A 60 19.87 15.63 24.41
C SER A 60 20.86 15.47 25.58
N ALA A 61 22.16 15.35 25.26
CA ALA A 61 23.28 15.15 26.20
C ALA A 61 23.25 13.84 27.02
N SER A 62 22.44 12.86 26.61
CA SER A 62 22.37 11.52 27.20
C SER A 62 22.83 10.48 26.19
N ASN A 63 23.71 9.55 26.58
CA ASN A 63 24.05 8.41 25.74
C ASN A 63 22.82 7.50 25.67
N MET A 64 22.35 7.21 24.45
CA MET A 64 21.15 6.38 24.24
C MET A 64 21.49 5.04 23.59
N VAL A 65 22.50 5.00 22.73
CA VAL A 65 22.95 3.77 22.07
C VAL A 65 24.48 3.67 22.14
N SER A 66 24.99 2.47 22.42
CA SER A 66 26.42 2.15 22.27
C SER A 66 26.61 0.94 21.37
N ILE A 67 27.51 1.05 20.39
CA ILE A 67 27.87 -0.02 19.47
C ILE A 67 29.27 -0.50 19.79
N PHE A 68 29.46 -1.82 19.80
CA PHE A 68 30.73 -2.49 20.05
C PHE A 68 31.05 -3.43 18.88
N SER A 69 32.22 -3.29 18.26
CA SER A 69 32.72 -4.27 17.27
C SER A 69 33.70 -5.23 17.94
N PHE A 70 33.88 -6.42 17.37
CA PHE A 70 34.66 -7.49 17.99
C PHE A 70 35.86 -7.93 17.16
N ASN A 71 36.90 -8.40 17.85
CA ASN A 71 38.12 -8.97 17.25
C ASN A 71 37.88 -10.18 16.33
N THR A 72 36.72 -10.83 16.45
CA THR A 72 36.32 -11.97 15.61
C THR A 72 35.32 -11.59 14.51
N GLY A 73 35.11 -10.29 14.28
CA GLY A 73 34.18 -9.72 13.32
C GLY A 73 32.78 -9.43 13.91
N GLY A 74 31.97 -8.64 13.23
CA GLY A 74 30.63 -8.28 13.68
C GLY A 74 30.57 -7.17 14.72
N PHE A 75 29.35 -6.81 15.11
CA PHE A 75 29.06 -5.78 16.09
C PHE A 75 27.81 -6.11 16.90
N VAL A 76 27.64 -5.44 18.05
CA VAL A 76 26.39 -5.43 18.82
C VAL A 76 26.12 -3.99 19.26
N ALA A 77 24.93 -3.49 18.96
CA ALA A 77 24.41 -2.21 19.42
C ALA A 77 23.48 -2.43 20.62
N ILE A 78 23.74 -1.69 21.69
CA ILE A 78 23.11 -1.83 23.00
C ILE A 78 22.35 -0.55 23.37
N SER A 79 21.14 -0.70 23.91
CA SER A 79 20.42 0.39 24.58
C SER A 79 21.14 0.84 25.85
N MET A 80 21.25 2.15 26.04
CA MET A 80 21.87 2.76 27.23
C MET A 80 20.86 3.11 28.33
N ASP A 81 19.61 2.64 28.22
CA ASP A 81 18.60 2.67 29.28
C ASP A 81 17.88 1.31 29.35
N ASP A 82 17.82 0.70 30.53
CA ASP A 82 17.31 -0.67 30.67
C ASP A 82 15.78 -0.78 30.70
N SER A 83 15.05 0.33 30.48
CA SER A 83 13.61 0.29 30.13
C SER A 83 13.34 -0.25 28.73
N PHE A 84 14.32 -0.17 27.83
CA PHE A 84 14.21 -0.66 26.45
C PHE A 84 14.86 -2.04 26.28
N LYS A 85 14.57 -2.68 25.14
CA LYS A 85 15.27 -3.89 24.70
C LYS A 85 16.80 -3.67 24.75
N PRO A 86 17.56 -4.62 25.32
CA PRO A 86 19.01 -4.51 25.45
C PRO A 86 19.73 -4.44 24.12
N ILE A 87 19.31 -5.25 23.14
CA ILE A 87 19.93 -5.33 21.82
C ILE A 87 19.08 -4.49 20.86
N LEU A 88 19.74 -3.61 20.10
CA LEU A 88 19.07 -2.77 19.10
C LEU A 88 19.44 -3.20 17.68
N ALA A 89 20.68 -3.66 17.49
CA ALA A 89 21.13 -4.24 16.25
C ALA A 89 22.34 -5.15 16.52
N TYR A 90 22.60 -6.12 15.66
CA TYR A 90 23.79 -6.93 15.75
C TYR A 90 24.20 -7.55 14.42
N SER A 91 25.47 -7.91 14.30
CA SER A 91 26.02 -8.74 13.23
C SER A 91 27.06 -9.67 13.81
N LEU A 92 27.09 -10.94 13.38
CA LEU A 92 28.04 -11.95 13.89
C LEU A 92 29.30 -12.06 13.00
N THR A 93 29.29 -11.38 11.86
CA THR A 93 30.28 -11.46 10.77
C THR A 93 30.61 -10.07 10.23
N GLY A 94 31.56 -10.01 9.30
CA GLY A 94 32.03 -8.75 8.70
C GLY A 94 33.01 -7.99 9.59
N ASN A 95 33.73 -7.04 9.00
CA ASN A 95 34.58 -6.11 9.74
C ASN A 95 33.94 -4.73 9.70
N HIS A 96 33.64 -4.17 10.87
CA HIS A 96 32.88 -2.92 10.98
C HIS A 96 33.74 -1.86 11.65
N ASP A 97 34.26 -0.93 10.84
CA ASP A 97 34.90 0.29 11.33
C ASP A 97 33.80 1.27 11.77
N LEU A 98 33.53 1.32 13.07
CA LEU A 98 32.40 2.08 13.60
C LEU A 98 32.60 3.59 13.41
N GLN A 99 33.86 4.04 13.28
CA GLN A 99 34.19 5.45 13.08
C GLN A 99 33.87 5.90 11.64
N ASN A 100 33.88 4.98 10.68
CA ASN A 100 33.68 5.24 9.24
C ASN A 100 32.39 4.62 8.67
N LEU A 101 31.37 4.39 9.50
CA LEU A 101 30.04 3.97 9.03
C LEU A 101 29.44 4.98 8.04
N SER A 102 28.67 4.50 7.06
CA SER A 102 27.98 5.37 6.11
C SER A 102 26.98 6.31 6.80
N TYR A 103 26.59 7.37 6.12
CA TYR A 103 25.59 8.31 6.64
C TYR A 103 24.30 7.60 7.03
N ALA A 104 23.76 6.74 6.17
CA ALA A 104 22.51 6.02 6.42
C ALA A 104 22.53 5.16 7.68
N ILE A 105 23.61 4.40 7.89
CA ILE A 105 23.78 3.57 9.10
C ILE A 105 23.86 4.47 10.34
N ASN A 106 24.59 5.60 10.26
CA ASN A 106 24.63 6.56 11.36
C ASN A 106 23.25 7.17 11.64
N GLN A 107 22.48 7.51 10.61
CA GLN A 107 21.13 8.05 10.78
C GLN A 107 20.21 7.05 11.45
N TRP A 108 20.27 5.77 11.08
CA TRP A 108 19.50 4.72 11.74
C TRP A 108 19.71 4.74 13.26
N PHE A 109 20.97 4.73 13.73
CA PHE A 109 21.27 4.76 15.15
C PHE A 109 20.94 6.09 15.83
N THR A 110 21.12 7.22 15.14
CA THR A 110 20.70 8.55 15.64
C THR A 110 19.19 8.60 15.85
N ASN A 111 18.40 8.11 14.90
CA ASN A 111 16.95 8.15 14.99
C ASN A 111 16.43 7.24 16.10
N ILE A 112 17.03 6.06 16.28
CA ILE A 112 16.72 5.20 17.44
C ILE A 112 17.06 5.93 18.75
N ALA A 113 18.22 6.58 18.84
CA ALA A 113 18.61 7.34 20.02
C ALA A 113 17.63 8.49 20.35
N ASP A 114 17.18 9.22 19.33
CA ASP A 114 16.22 10.31 19.47
C ASP A 114 14.81 9.80 19.81
N GLY A 115 14.35 8.74 19.15
CA GLY A 115 13.09 8.07 19.45
C GLY A 115 13.02 7.57 20.89
N MET A 116 14.07 6.90 21.38
CA MET A 116 14.18 6.48 22.78
C MET A 116 14.09 7.68 23.73
N LYS A 117 14.74 8.80 23.39
CA LYS A 117 14.67 10.02 24.21
C LYS A 117 13.26 10.58 24.26
N LEU A 118 12.55 10.60 23.14
CA LEU A 118 11.16 11.04 23.07
C LEU A 118 10.26 10.18 23.96
N VAL A 119 10.40 8.86 23.90
CA VAL A 119 9.66 7.91 24.74
C VAL A 119 9.94 8.16 26.22
N ILE A 120 11.20 8.31 26.63
CA ILE A 120 11.57 8.64 28.02
C ILE A 120 10.94 9.95 28.49
N SER A 121 10.76 10.91 27.58
CA SER A 121 10.13 12.21 27.89
C SER A 121 8.60 12.20 27.83
N SER A 122 7.99 11.10 27.39
CA SER A 122 6.54 10.98 27.20
C SER A 122 5.79 10.69 28.51
N GLU A 123 4.50 11.03 28.55
CA GLU A 123 3.63 10.76 29.71
C GLU A 123 3.38 9.26 29.93
N ASN A 124 3.55 8.44 28.88
CA ASN A 124 3.33 7.00 28.90
C ASN A 124 4.61 6.19 29.16
N TYR A 125 5.72 6.84 29.52
CA TYR A 125 6.97 6.16 29.81
C TYR A 125 6.83 5.13 30.94
N SER A 126 7.11 3.87 30.62
CA SER A 126 7.21 2.78 31.60
C SER A 126 8.60 2.78 32.22
N ASN A 127 8.69 3.00 33.53
CA ASN A 127 9.95 2.90 34.27
C ASN A 127 10.25 1.46 34.73
N ILE A 128 9.78 0.46 33.99
CA ILE A 128 10.00 -0.95 34.30
C ILE A 128 11.17 -1.44 33.48
N LYS A 129 12.10 -2.16 34.13
CA LYS A 129 13.23 -2.79 33.46
C LYS A 129 12.77 -3.86 32.48
N HIS A 130 13.30 -3.83 31.25
CA HIS A 130 13.01 -4.81 30.22
C HIS A 130 13.59 -6.18 30.61
N SER A 131 12.76 -7.23 30.57
CA SER A 131 13.10 -8.57 31.09
C SER A 131 14.25 -9.27 30.32
N GLU A 132 14.47 -8.91 29.05
CA GLU A 132 15.57 -9.44 28.25
C GLU A 132 16.96 -9.11 28.83
N TRP A 133 17.11 -8.01 29.58
CA TRP A 133 18.38 -7.70 30.25
C TRP A 133 18.81 -8.79 31.23
N GLU A 134 17.87 -9.35 31.98
CA GLU A 134 18.15 -10.43 32.93
C GLU A 134 18.48 -11.73 32.17
N SER A 135 17.72 -12.02 31.12
CA SER A 135 17.89 -13.22 30.29
C SER A 135 19.25 -13.27 29.59
N ILE A 136 19.73 -12.16 29.03
CA ILE A 136 21.09 -12.08 28.45
C ILE A 136 22.15 -12.28 29.53
N ASN A 137 22.02 -11.57 30.65
CA ASN A 137 23.04 -11.56 31.69
C ASN A 137 23.15 -12.88 32.47
N SER A 138 22.07 -13.65 32.57
CA SER A 138 22.09 -15.00 33.14
C SER A 138 22.59 -16.05 32.16
N GLY A 139 22.62 -15.75 30.86
CA GLY A 139 22.91 -16.69 29.79
C GLY A 139 21.71 -17.57 29.40
N ASP A 140 20.52 -17.31 29.97
CA ASP A 140 19.27 -18.02 29.70
C ASP A 140 18.52 -17.39 28.52
N MET A 141 19.24 -17.06 27.44
CA MET A 141 18.60 -16.63 26.21
C MET A 141 18.24 -17.83 25.34
N PRO A 142 17.11 -17.75 24.60
CA PRO A 142 16.93 -18.60 23.44
C PRO A 142 18.13 -18.40 22.51
N VAL A 143 18.88 -19.47 22.23
CA VAL A 143 19.86 -19.47 21.14
C VAL A 143 19.06 -19.45 19.84
N SER A 144 18.58 -18.27 19.46
CA SER A 144 17.87 -18.10 18.20
C SER A 144 18.91 -18.10 17.08
N SER A 145 18.86 -19.13 16.24
CA SER A 145 19.36 -19.07 14.87
C SER A 145 18.48 -18.13 14.05
N SER A 146 18.98 -17.67 12.91
CA SER A 146 18.12 -17.04 11.90
C SER A 146 16.94 -17.97 11.59
N LYS A 147 15.72 -17.42 11.53
CA LYS A 147 14.51 -18.23 11.25
C LYS A 147 14.44 -18.53 9.74
N ALA A 148 14.85 -17.58 8.92
CA ALA A 148 15.18 -17.74 7.52
C ALA A 148 16.66 -17.42 7.28
N GLY A 149 17.32 -18.14 6.37
CA GLY A 149 18.69 -17.78 5.93
C GLY A 149 18.68 -16.45 5.18
N LEU A 150 19.85 -15.79 5.10
CA LEU A 150 19.99 -14.58 4.29
C LEU A 150 19.80 -14.93 2.81
N LEU A 151 18.92 -14.19 2.13
CA LEU A 151 18.68 -14.38 0.71
C LEU A 151 19.82 -13.78 -0.11
N THR A 152 20.31 -12.58 0.23
CA THR A 152 21.41 -11.96 -0.52
C THR A 152 22.77 -12.33 0.05
N THR A 153 23.79 -12.33 -0.81
CA THR A 153 25.18 -12.64 -0.43
C THR A 153 26.18 -11.61 -0.94
N GLN A 154 25.68 -10.56 -1.60
CA GLN A 154 26.47 -9.53 -2.24
C GLN A 154 26.85 -8.45 -1.24
N ASP A 155 28.14 -8.20 -1.08
CA ASP A 155 28.68 -7.06 -0.35
C ASP A 155 29.01 -5.95 -1.35
N TRP A 156 27.99 -5.50 -2.09
CA TRP A 156 28.14 -4.45 -3.11
C TRP A 156 28.03 -3.05 -2.48
N GLY A 157 28.63 -2.07 -3.16
CA GLY A 157 28.70 -0.67 -2.75
C GLY A 157 28.35 0.28 -3.89
N GLN A 158 28.63 1.57 -3.70
CA GLN A 158 28.22 2.63 -4.65
C GLN A 158 29.39 3.35 -5.33
N GLY A 159 30.61 3.11 -4.85
CA GLY A 159 31.79 3.86 -5.26
C GLY A 159 32.55 3.21 -6.41
N CYS A 160 33.88 3.36 -6.36
CA CYS A 160 34.81 2.77 -7.31
C CYS A 160 34.47 1.31 -7.64
N PHE A 161 34.71 0.91 -8.90
CA PHE A 161 34.35 -0.39 -9.50
C PHE A 161 32.87 -0.58 -9.83
N TYR A 162 31.95 0.01 -9.04
CA TYR A 162 30.51 -0.06 -9.30
C TYR A 162 30.02 1.09 -10.19
N ASN A 163 30.68 2.25 -10.11
CA ASN A 163 30.21 3.49 -10.72
C ASN A 163 30.89 3.87 -12.05
N GLN A 164 31.65 2.95 -12.67
CA GLN A 164 32.46 3.23 -13.87
C GLN A 164 31.67 3.83 -15.05
N TYR A 165 30.38 3.54 -15.16
CA TYR A 165 29.52 4.07 -16.21
C TYR A 165 28.55 5.17 -15.73
N CYS A 166 28.65 5.56 -14.45
CA CYS A 166 27.97 6.74 -13.96
C CYS A 166 28.65 8.01 -14.52
N PRO A 167 27.95 9.16 -14.56
CA PRO A 167 28.52 10.40 -15.11
C PRO A 167 29.82 10.83 -14.41
N ASP A 168 30.74 11.42 -15.17
CA ASP A 168 31.99 11.98 -14.64
C ASP A 168 31.70 13.12 -13.63
N ASP A 169 32.34 13.06 -12.47
CA ASP A 169 32.28 14.09 -11.43
C ASP A 169 33.51 14.03 -10.52
N ASP A 170 34.34 15.08 -10.57
CA ASP A 170 35.60 15.21 -9.79
C ASP A 170 35.40 15.18 -8.26
N LEU A 171 34.16 15.36 -7.76
CA LEU A 171 33.83 15.25 -6.34
C LEU A 171 33.52 13.82 -5.90
N GLY A 172 33.29 12.92 -6.86
CA GLY A 172 32.91 11.54 -6.60
C GLY A 172 34.08 10.56 -6.54
N PRO A 173 33.83 9.35 -6.01
CA PRO A 173 34.85 8.33 -5.94
C PRO A 173 35.25 7.89 -7.36
N CYS A 174 36.56 7.87 -7.61
CA CYS A 174 37.13 7.54 -8.92
C CYS A 174 36.67 8.46 -10.06
N ASP A 175 36.46 9.75 -9.76
CA ASP A 175 36.07 10.80 -10.71
C ASP A 175 34.70 10.56 -11.40
N HIS A 176 33.83 9.77 -10.76
CA HIS A 176 32.46 9.49 -11.19
C HIS A 176 31.46 9.74 -10.06
N CYS A 177 30.22 10.10 -10.43
CA CYS A 177 29.08 10.07 -9.53
C CYS A 177 28.95 8.72 -8.82
N VAL A 178 28.45 8.69 -7.59
CA VAL A 178 28.08 7.42 -6.95
C VAL A 178 26.88 6.80 -7.67
N THR A 179 26.77 5.47 -7.65
CA THR A 179 25.65 4.75 -8.32
C THR A 179 24.28 5.16 -7.79
N GLY A 180 24.20 5.44 -6.49
CA GLY A 180 22.97 5.70 -5.75
C GLY A 180 22.48 4.47 -4.99
N CYS A 181 21.92 4.71 -3.80
CA CYS A 181 21.46 3.66 -2.90
C CYS A 181 20.35 2.81 -3.53
N THR A 182 19.39 3.44 -4.20
CA THR A 182 18.28 2.76 -4.90
C THR A 182 18.81 1.83 -5.99
N ALA A 183 19.72 2.31 -6.84
CA ALA A 183 20.30 1.49 -7.91
C ALA A 183 21.09 0.30 -7.37
N THR A 184 21.84 0.52 -6.28
CA THR A 184 22.67 -0.52 -5.63
C THR A 184 21.80 -1.60 -4.99
N ALA A 185 20.76 -1.20 -4.26
CA ALA A 185 19.83 -2.14 -3.64
C ALA A 185 19.05 -2.94 -4.71
N MET A 186 18.60 -2.29 -5.79
CA MET A 186 18.02 -2.99 -6.95
C MET A 186 18.99 -4.01 -7.54
N ALA A 187 20.24 -3.61 -7.79
CA ALA A 187 21.26 -4.48 -8.39
C ALA A 187 21.57 -5.70 -7.50
N ILE A 188 21.61 -5.54 -6.18
CA ILE A 188 21.78 -6.64 -5.21
C ILE A 188 20.63 -7.65 -5.35
N ILE A 189 19.38 -7.17 -5.37
CA ILE A 189 18.19 -8.03 -5.53
C ILE A 189 18.21 -8.74 -6.90
N MET A 190 18.60 -8.04 -7.96
CA MET A 190 18.69 -8.64 -9.29
C MET A 190 19.78 -9.71 -9.37
N LYS A 191 20.92 -9.49 -8.71
CA LYS A 191 21.98 -10.49 -8.61
C LYS A 191 21.57 -11.71 -7.79
N PHE A 192 20.71 -11.56 -6.78
CA PHE A 192 20.14 -12.71 -6.07
C PHE A 192 19.35 -13.62 -7.01
N TRP A 193 18.52 -13.03 -7.88
CA TRP A 193 17.73 -13.78 -8.86
C TRP A 193 18.53 -14.25 -10.08
N GLU A 194 19.70 -13.63 -10.33
CA GLU A 194 20.45 -13.77 -11.58
C GLU A 194 19.55 -13.60 -12.81
N TYR A 195 18.73 -12.54 -12.76
CA TYR A 195 17.69 -12.25 -13.74
C TYR A 195 17.58 -10.74 -14.02
N PRO A 196 17.28 -10.32 -15.26
CA PRO A 196 17.08 -11.13 -16.47
C PRO A 196 18.39 -11.41 -17.23
N GLN A 197 18.38 -12.30 -18.22
CA GLN A 197 19.51 -12.38 -19.17
C GLN A 197 19.55 -11.15 -20.09
N TYR A 198 18.39 -10.66 -20.53
CA TYR A 198 18.23 -9.44 -21.33
C TYR A 198 17.13 -8.57 -20.74
N GLY A 199 17.30 -7.26 -20.73
CA GLY A 199 16.25 -6.33 -20.30
C GLY A 199 15.17 -6.13 -21.36
N ILE A 200 14.34 -5.11 -21.17
CA ILE A 200 13.22 -4.76 -22.05
C ILE A 200 13.32 -3.30 -22.45
N GLY A 201 13.28 -3.05 -23.76
CA GLY A 201 13.24 -1.70 -24.32
C GLY A 201 14.45 -0.84 -23.95
N SER A 202 14.24 0.47 -23.92
CA SER A 202 15.26 1.47 -23.61
C SER A 202 14.61 2.65 -22.90
N HIS A 203 15.37 3.37 -22.07
CA HIS A 203 14.90 4.59 -21.42
C HIS A 203 15.93 5.71 -21.51
N SER A 204 15.45 6.96 -21.49
CA SER A 204 16.30 8.15 -21.49
C SER A 204 15.62 9.30 -20.76
N TYR A 205 16.40 10.11 -20.06
CA TYR A 205 15.91 11.29 -19.35
C TYR A 205 16.97 12.39 -19.30
N GLU A 206 16.52 13.63 -19.13
CA GLU A 206 17.39 14.80 -18.97
C GLU A 206 17.87 14.93 -17.52
N SER A 207 19.16 15.21 -17.33
CA SER A 207 19.78 15.40 -16.03
C SER A 207 20.71 16.62 -16.03
N SER A 208 21.29 16.96 -14.86
CA SER A 208 22.35 17.98 -14.76
C SER A 208 23.65 17.61 -15.48
N TYR A 209 23.83 16.33 -15.84
CA TYR A 209 24.98 15.81 -16.59
C TYR A 209 24.65 15.60 -18.08
N GLY A 210 23.50 16.11 -18.54
CA GLY A 210 22.98 15.90 -19.89
C GLY A 210 21.98 14.74 -19.96
N THR A 211 21.66 14.31 -21.18
CA THR A 211 20.78 13.16 -21.41
C THR A 211 21.47 11.87 -20.98
N LEU A 212 20.84 11.11 -20.09
CA LEU A 212 21.30 9.79 -19.66
C LEU A 212 20.38 8.72 -20.25
N SER A 213 20.96 7.61 -20.70
CA SER A 213 20.27 6.62 -21.52
C SER A 213 20.77 5.21 -21.26
N ALA A 214 19.86 4.23 -21.29
CA ALA A 214 20.19 2.82 -21.24
C ALA A 214 19.30 2.04 -22.22
N ASN A 215 19.89 1.13 -22.99
CA ASN A 215 19.16 0.19 -23.83
C ASN A 215 19.17 -1.19 -23.18
N PHE A 216 18.16 -1.46 -22.36
CA PHE A 216 18.06 -2.70 -21.59
C PHE A 216 17.84 -3.91 -22.50
N GLY A 217 17.05 -3.75 -23.57
CA GLY A 217 16.71 -4.81 -24.51
C GLY A 217 17.86 -5.30 -25.39
N GLU A 218 18.90 -4.48 -25.59
CA GLU A 218 20.12 -4.86 -26.31
C GLU A 218 21.25 -5.29 -25.37
N THR A 219 21.03 -5.27 -24.05
CA THR A 219 22.06 -5.56 -23.05
C THR A 219 21.90 -6.96 -22.50
N GLU A 220 22.95 -7.77 -22.61
CA GLU A 220 23.06 -9.05 -21.92
C GLU A 220 23.68 -8.85 -20.54
N TYR A 221 22.98 -9.25 -19.48
CA TYR A 221 23.52 -9.24 -18.11
C TYR A 221 24.22 -10.56 -17.81
N ASN A 222 25.56 -10.56 -17.87
CA ASN A 222 26.35 -11.75 -17.60
C ASN A 222 26.54 -12.00 -16.11
N TRP A 223 25.53 -12.60 -15.47
CA TRP A 223 25.50 -12.86 -14.02
C TRP A 223 26.71 -13.65 -13.52
N ALA A 224 27.25 -14.58 -14.33
CA ALA A 224 28.41 -15.39 -13.96
C ALA A 224 29.69 -14.56 -13.77
N ASN A 225 29.78 -13.39 -14.41
CA ASN A 225 30.91 -12.47 -14.28
C ASN A 225 30.74 -11.47 -13.13
N MET A 226 29.60 -11.46 -12.44
CA MET A 226 29.32 -10.53 -11.34
C MET A 226 29.62 -11.23 -9.99
N PRO A 227 30.79 -11.01 -9.37
CA PRO A 227 31.14 -11.64 -8.09
C PRO A 227 30.35 -11.03 -6.93
N ASN A 228 30.21 -11.78 -5.83
CA ASN A 228 29.56 -11.29 -4.62
C ASN A 228 30.33 -10.16 -3.91
N ILE A 229 31.64 -10.05 -4.16
CA ILE A 229 32.49 -8.97 -3.64
C ILE A 229 33.29 -8.45 -4.83
N VAL A 230 33.19 -7.14 -5.10
CA VAL A 230 33.91 -6.49 -6.19
C VAL A 230 35.17 -5.84 -5.62
N THR A 231 36.34 -6.22 -6.15
CA THR A 231 37.64 -5.74 -5.64
C THR A 231 38.51 -5.10 -6.74
N GLU A 232 38.03 -5.14 -7.98
CA GLU A 232 38.64 -4.58 -9.17
C GLU A 232 37.54 -4.17 -10.16
N GLU A 233 37.89 -3.42 -11.21
CA GLU A 233 36.95 -2.97 -12.24
C GLU A 233 36.15 -4.14 -12.82
N ASN A 234 34.83 -4.02 -12.82
CA ASN A 234 33.94 -5.03 -13.36
C ASN A 234 32.84 -4.36 -14.21
N ALA A 235 33.03 -4.41 -15.52
CA ALA A 235 32.12 -3.78 -16.47
C ALA A 235 30.69 -4.33 -16.39
N ASP A 236 30.52 -5.63 -16.08
CA ASP A 236 29.20 -6.26 -15.97
C ASP A 236 28.43 -5.69 -14.76
N VAL A 237 29.08 -5.59 -13.60
CA VAL A 237 28.48 -4.96 -12.41
C VAL A 237 28.23 -3.47 -12.64
N ALA A 238 29.18 -2.74 -13.21
CA ALA A 238 29.01 -1.30 -13.48
C ALA A 238 27.88 -1.02 -14.48
N THR A 239 27.69 -1.89 -15.47
CA THR A 239 26.57 -1.80 -16.43
C THR A 239 25.25 -1.98 -15.71
N LEU A 240 25.12 -3.02 -14.88
CA LEU A 240 23.93 -3.26 -14.08
C LEU A 240 23.62 -2.07 -13.16
N MET A 241 24.60 -1.55 -12.43
CA MET A 241 24.44 -0.41 -11.54
C MET A 241 23.95 0.85 -12.27
N TYR A 242 24.57 1.18 -13.41
CA TYR A 242 24.15 2.31 -14.23
C TYR A 242 22.74 2.11 -14.78
N HIS A 243 22.40 0.91 -15.26
CA HIS A 243 21.07 0.60 -15.79
C HIS A 243 19.99 0.68 -14.72
N CYS A 244 20.24 0.15 -13.53
CA CYS A 244 19.35 0.34 -12.38
C CYS A 244 19.13 1.84 -12.12
N GLY A 245 20.17 2.67 -12.13
CA GLY A 245 20.04 4.12 -11.94
C GLY A 245 19.23 4.81 -13.05
N VAL A 246 19.51 4.52 -14.31
CA VAL A 246 18.74 5.10 -15.43
C VAL A 246 17.27 4.69 -15.35
N SER A 247 16.97 3.44 -15.00
CA SER A 247 15.59 2.93 -14.92
C SER A 247 14.68 3.68 -13.93
N VAL A 248 15.27 4.36 -12.93
CA VAL A 248 14.56 5.13 -11.90
C VAL A 248 14.78 6.64 -12.00
N ASN A 249 15.27 7.14 -13.13
CA ASN A 249 15.61 8.56 -13.34
C ASN A 249 16.56 9.10 -12.26
N MET A 250 17.65 8.39 -11.97
CA MET A 250 18.58 8.73 -10.90
C MET A 250 19.06 10.20 -10.96
N ALA A 251 18.89 10.92 -9.86
CA ALA A 251 19.51 12.22 -9.69
C ALA A 251 20.97 12.01 -9.28
N TYR A 252 21.84 11.79 -10.26
CA TYR A 252 23.27 11.57 -10.04
C TYR A 252 23.95 12.79 -9.41
N THR A 253 24.86 12.55 -8.46
CA THR A 253 25.86 13.54 -8.01
C THR A 253 27.16 12.84 -7.60
N GLY A 254 28.27 13.58 -7.52
CA GLY A 254 29.54 13.07 -7.00
C GLY A 254 29.43 12.38 -5.63
N THR A 255 28.60 12.91 -4.71
CA THR A 255 28.61 12.48 -3.30
C THR A 255 27.38 11.69 -2.87
N THR A 256 26.20 11.97 -3.44
CA THR A 256 24.92 11.42 -3.02
C THR A 256 23.93 11.37 -4.18
N SER A 257 23.85 10.23 -4.87
CA SER A 257 22.86 10.01 -5.93
C SER A 257 21.59 9.41 -5.33
N GLY A 258 20.42 9.90 -5.74
CA GLY A 258 19.13 9.49 -5.17
C GLY A 258 18.01 9.34 -6.21
N ALA A 259 17.10 8.40 -5.93
CA ALA A 259 15.88 8.16 -6.69
C ALA A 259 14.81 7.54 -5.78
N ALA A 260 13.53 7.79 -6.08
CA ALA A 260 12.42 7.10 -5.43
C ALA A 260 12.43 5.60 -5.78
N LEU A 261 11.86 4.77 -4.90
CA LEU A 261 11.63 3.37 -5.25
C LEU A 261 10.55 3.28 -6.33
N SER A 262 10.70 2.35 -7.26
CA SER A 262 9.78 2.18 -8.39
C SER A 262 9.63 0.70 -8.72
N PRO A 263 8.49 0.06 -8.38
CA PRO A 263 8.21 -1.31 -8.81
C PRO A 263 8.22 -1.44 -10.34
N SER A 264 7.74 -0.41 -11.03
CA SER A 264 7.65 -0.41 -12.48
C SER A 264 9.00 -0.43 -13.19
N ALA A 265 10.07 0.02 -12.55
CA ALA A 265 11.41 -0.14 -13.11
C ALA A 265 11.77 -1.62 -13.29
N PHE A 266 11.40 -2.48 -12.33
CA PHE A 266 11.64 -3.93 -12.40
C PHE A 266 10.88 -4.59 -13.56
N PHE A 267 9.58 -4.34 -13.70
CA PHE A 267 8.79 -5.02 -14.72
C PHE A 267 8.84 -4.38 -16.11
N ASN A 268 9.03 -3.05 -16.23
CA ASN A 268 9.10 -2.39 -17.54
C ASN A 268 10.44 -2.57 -18.25
N TYR A 269 11.54 -2.69 -17.49
CA TYR A 269 12.90 -2.69 -18.06
C TYR A 269 13.68 -3.97 -17.78
N PHE A 270 13.29 -4.75 -16.77
CA PHE A 270 14.03 -5.94 -16.34
C PHE A 270 13.19 -7.23 -16.31
N GLY A 271 11.95 -7.22 -16.79
CA GLY A 271 11.12 -8.43 -16.97
C GLY A 271 10.66 -9.10 -15.66
N TYR A 272 10.68 -8.39 -14.54
CA TYR A 272 10.16 -8.90 -13.28
C TYR A 272 8.62 -8.95 -13.28
N SER A 273 8.06 -9.65 -12.30
CA SER A 273 6.62 -9.81 -12.14
C SER A 273 5.88 -8.48 -12.00
N GLN A 274 4.70 -8.39 -12.63
CA GLN A 274 3.75 -7.29 -12.48
C GLN A 274 3.11 -7.25 -11.08
N ASN A 275 3.34 -8.27 -10.25
CA ASN A 275 2.90 -8.30 -8.85
C ASN A 275 3.76 -7.43 -7.93
N ALA A 276 4.85 -6.85 -8.41
CA ALA A 276 5.67 -5.93 -7.63
C ALA A 276 4.86 -4.72 -7.18
N VAL A 277 4.82 -4.47 -5.87
CA VAL A 277 3.97 -3.43 -5.25
C VAL A 277 4.81 -2.54 -4.35
N LEU A 278 4.53 -1.23 -4.39
CA LEU A 278 5.07 -0.24 -3.46
C LEU A 278 4.10 -0.08 -2.29
N ASP A 279 4.56 -0.39 -1.08
CA ASP A 279 3.80 -0.19 0.14
C ASP A 279 4.41 0.93 1.00
N HIS A 280 3.54 1.67 1.69
CA HIS A 280 3.91 2.71 2.65
C HIS A 280 3.59 2.23 4.06
N GLN A 281 4.54 2.36 4.98
CA GLN A 281 4.38 1.86 6.35
C GLN A 281 3.23 2.54 7.10
N ASP A 282 2.89 3.78 6.78
CA ASP A 282 1.77 4.50 7.42
C ASP A 282 0.40 3.86 7.18
N ASN A 283 0.29 2.93 6.22
CA ASN A 283 -0.91 2.14 5.97
C ASN A 283 -1.02 0.88 6.86
N TYR A 284 0.00 0.60 7.69
CA TYR A 284 0.12 -0.63 8.46
C TYR A 284 0.53 -0.34 9.90
N THR A 285 0.05 -1.14 10.84
CA THR A 285 0.70 -1.23 12.15
C THR A 285 2.11 -1.81 11.99
N TRP A 286 3.02 -1.55 12.92
CA TRP A 286 4.38 -2.13 12.86
C TRP A 286 4.38 -3.66 12.86
N THR A 287 3.42 -4.29 13.56
CA THR A 287 3.25 -5.74 13.55
C THR A 287 2.89 -6.24 12.15
N GLU A 288 1.94 -5.58 11.46
CA GLU A 288 1.58 -5.92 10.08
C GLU A 288 2.74 -5.65 9.12
N TRP A 289 3.47 -4.54 9.29
CA TRP A 289 4.63 -4.19 8.47
C TRP A 289 5.76 -5.23 8.55
N ILE A 290 6.09 -5.68 9.77
CA ILE A 290 7.08 -6.74 9.97
C ILE A 290 6.57 -8.06 9.36
N ALA A 291 5.29 -8.40 9.56
CA ALA A 291 4.70 -9.61 8.98
C ALA A 291 4.74 -9.60 7.43
N LEU A 292 4.58 -8.44 6.79
CA LEU A 292 4.74 -8.30 5.33
C LEU A 292 6.18 -8.66 4.90
N LEU A 293 7.17 -8.11 5.58
CA LEU A 293 8.59 -8.37 5.29
C LEU A 293 8.94 -9.84 5.54
N GLU A 294 8.50 -10.41 6.65
CA GLU A 294 8.70 -11.83 6.96
C GLU A 294 8.04 -12.75 5.93
N ASN A 295 6.83 -12.42 5.46
CA ASN A 295 6.15 -13.19 4.42
C ASN A 295 6.96 -13.21 3.12
N GLU A 296 7.55 -12.09 2.72
CA GLU A 296 8.43 -12.04 1.54
C GLU A 296 9.65 -12.94 1.73
N ILE A 297 10.33 -12.84 2.88
CA ILE A 297 11.51 -13.65 3.19
C ILE A 297 11.17 -15.14 3.25
N ASP A 298 10.05 -15.51 3.87
CA ASP A 298 9.58 -16.91 3.96
C ASP A 298 9.25 -17.49 2.57
N ASN A 299 8.88 -16.64 1.62
CA ASN A 299 8.69 -17.01 0.21
C ASN A 299 9.96 -16.85 -0.65
N GLY A 300 11.11 -16.56 -0.05
CA GLY A 300 12.39 -16.46 -0.74
C GLY A 300 12.56 -15.20 -1.59
N ARG A 301 11.86 -14.11 -1.24
CA ARG A 301 11.88 -12.84 -1.98
C ARG A 301 12.57 -11.74 -1.16
N PRO A 302 13.74 -11.24 -1.58
CA PRO A 302 14.33 -10.06 -0.96
C PRO A 302 13.47 -8.82 -1.21
N VAL A 303 13.41 -7.92 -0.23
CA VAL A 303 12.58 -6.73 -0.27
C VAL A 303 13.44 -5.49 -0.44
N LEU A 304 13.10 -4.64 -1.41
CA LEU A 304 13.72 -3.33 -1.55
C LEU A 304 13.10 -2.40 -0.52
N TYR A 305 13.90 -1.87 0.39
CA TYR A 305 13.45 -1.05 1.50
C TYR A 305 14.03 0.36 1.38
N ALA A 306 13.25 1.40 1.70
CA ALA A 306 13.77 2.74 1.91
C ALA A 306 13.12 3.43 3.11
N GLY A 307 13.87 4.34 3.72
CA GLY A 307 13.38 5.25 4.74
C GLY A 307 14.05 6.61 4.64
N TRP A 308 13.36 7.66 5.05
CA TRP A 308 13.90 9.02 5.06
C TRP A 308 13.43 9.80 6.30
N GLU A 309 13.97 10.99 6.50
CA GLU A 309 13.46 11.93 7.48
C GLU A 309 12.80 13.12 6.75
N GLU A 310 11.57 13.47 7.13
CA GLU A 310 10.80 14.56 6.50
C GLU A 310 11.55 15.89 6.49
N MET A 311 12.30 16.18 7.55
CA MET A 311 12.93 17.49 7.75
C MET A 311 14.19 17.68 6.88
N LEU A 312 14.85 16.59 6.48
CA LEU A 312 16.12 16.65 5.76
C LEU A 312 16.00 16.26 4.29
N LEU A 313 14.88 15.65 3.86
CA LEU A 313 14.68 15.12 2.50
C LEU A 313 15.80 14.16 2.05
N MET A 314 16.50 13.56 3.00
CA MET A 314 17.58 12.60 2.77
C MET A 314 17.07 11.21 3.13
N GLY A 315 16.82 10.40 2.10
CA GLY A 315 16.46 9.00 2.24
C GLY A 315 17.61 8.06 1.92
N HIS A 316 17.48 6.81 2.36
CA HIS A 316 18.39 5.73 1.97
C HIS A 316 17.60 4.49 1.59
N ALA A 317 18.02 3.84 0.51
CA ALA A 317 17.49 2.55 0.06
C ALA A 317 18.49 1.42 0.32
N PHE A 318 17.97 0.27 0.72
CA PHE A 318 18.72 -0.91 1.14
C PHE A 318 17.87 -2.16 0.91
N VAL A 319 18.41 -3.35 1.20
CA VAL A 319 17.68 -4.63 1.01
C VAL A 319 17.38 -5.24 2.37
N CYS A 320 16.13 -5.63 2.59
CA CYS A 320 15.76 -6.56 3.65
C CYS A 320 15.76 -7.98 3.06
N ASP A 321 16.58 -8.87 3.61
CA ASP A 321 16.85 -10.18 3.01
C ASP A 321 16.90 -11.32 4.03
N GLY A 322 16.43 -11.09 5.26
CA GLY A 322 16.40 -12.10 6.31
C GLY A 322 15.74 -11.60 7.58
N TYR A 323 15.47 -12.51 8.50
CA TYR A 323 15.06 -12.17 9.87
C TYR A 323 15.45 -13.27 10.87
N ASP A 324 15.57 -12.90 12.14
CA ASP A 324 15.84 -13.85 13.22
C ASP A 324 14.56 -14.25 13.98
N ALA A 325 14.67 -15.20 14.90
CA ALA A 325 13.49 -15.68 15.64
C ALA A 325 12.97 -14.71 16.72
N LEU A 326 13.54 -13.49 16.79
CA LEU A 326 13.11 -12.39 17.65
C LEU A 326 12.64 -11.20 16.80
N ASP A 327 12.33 -11.43 15.53
CA ASP A 327 11.80 -10.49 14.55
C ASP A 327 12.76 -9.32 14.24
N TYR A 328 14.07 -9.52 14.45
CA TYR A 328 15.06 -8.58 13.93
C TYR A 328 15.21 -8.82 12.43
N LEU A 329 15.01 -7.77 11.64
CA LEU A 329 15.16 -7.81 10.19
C LEU A 329 16.63 -7.65 9.81
N HIS A 330 17.11 -8.47 8.89
CA HIS A 330 18.45 -8.36 8.34
C HIS A 330 18.48 -7.36 7.20
N PHE A 331 19.38 -6.38 7.28
CA PHE A 331 19.57 -5.35 6.26
C PHE A 331 20.94 -5.47 5.59
N ASN A 332 20.92 -5.49 4.26
CA ASN A 332 22.06 -5.24 3.40
C ASN A 332 22.03 -3.78 2.94
N TRP A 333 22.94 -2.96 3.46
CA TRP A 333 22.92 -1.51 3.26
C TRP A 333 23.43 -1.03 1.90
N GLY A 334 23.96 -1.93 1.06
CA GLY A 334 24.61 -1.56 -0.20
C GLY A 334 25.86 -0.70 0.03
N ASN A 335 26.68 -1.07 1.01
CA ASN A 335 27.85 -0.31 1.46
C ASN A 335 29.06 -1.24 1.70
N ASP A 336 29.37 -2.10 0.73
CA ASP A 336 30.54 -2.99 0.74
C ASP A 336 30.56 -3.93 1.96
N GLY A 337 29.38 -4.40 2.38
CA GLY A 337 29.19 -5.25 3.56
C GLY A 337 29.26 -4.53 4.91
N SER A 338 29.69 -3.27 4.94
CA SER A 338 29.80 -2.48 6.16
C SER A 338 28.42 -2.13 6.72
N GLY A 339 28.20 -2.44 8.00
CA GLY A 339 26.95 -2.26 8.71
C GLY A 339 25.90 -3.35 8.51
N ASN A 340 26.11 -4.30 7.58
CA ASN A 340 25.14 -5.38 7.35
C ASN A 340 24.91 -6.19 8.63
N GLY A 341 23.64 -6.46 8.94
CA GLY A 341 23.26 -7.11 10.19
C GLY A 341 21.77 -7.11 10.45
N TYR A 342 21.40 -7.62 11.61
CA TYR A 342 20.04 -7.71 12.13
C TYR A 342 19.71 -6.45 12.93
N PHE A 343 18.60 -5.79 12.61
CA PHE A 343 18.17 -4.53 13.18
C PHE A 343 16.78 -4.67 13.78
N LEU A 344 16.59 -4.09 14.97
CA LEU A 344 15.28 -3.98 15.59
C LEU A 344 14.47 -2.91 14.84
N VAL A 345 13.36 -3.30 14.22
CA VAL A 345 12.40 -2.35 13.64
C VAL A 345 11.26 -2.20 14.64
N PRO A 346 11.16 -1.08 15.38
CA PRO A 346 10.34 -1.04 16.59
C PRO A 346 8.88 -0.63 16.34
N ASP A 347 7.98 -1.19 17.14
CA ASP A 347 6.64 -0.63 17.46
C ASP A 347 6.72 0.46 18.56
N GLU A 348 7.79 0.46 19.37
CA GLU A 348 7.88 1.23 20.62
C GLU A 348 8.87 2.41 20.59
N ILE A 349 9.71 2.51 19.55
CA ILE A 349 10.72 3.56 19.39
C ILE A 349 10.50 4.15 18.00
N ALA A 350 10.11 5.43 17.96
CA ALA A 350 9.85 6.15 16.72
C ALA A 350 11.04 6.00 15.74
N PHE A 351 10.91 5.09 14.79
CA PHE A 351 11.76 4.96 13.61
C PHE A 351 11.55 6.20 12.73
N PRO A 352 12.52 6.66 11.90
CA PRO A 352 12.31 7.83 11.06
C PRO A 352 11.00 7.77 10.28
N ALA A 353 10.32 8.91 10.22
CA ALA A 353 9.02 9.09 9.59
C ALA A 353 9.10 8.76 8.09
N ASN A 354 8.17 7.92 7.61
CA ASN A 354 8.01 7.44 6.24
C ASN A 354 8.97 6.32 5.81
N ASN A 355 8.50 5.08 5.98
CA ASN A 355 9.14 3.88 5.45
C ASN A 355 8.35 3.37 4.26
N VAL A 356 9.06 2.91 3.23
CA VAL A 356 8.44 2.32 2.04
C VAL A 356 9.20 1.06 1.65
N ILE A 357 8.47 0.11 1.08
CA ILE A 357 9.04 -1.11 0.53
C ILE A 357 8.52 -1.36 -0.87
N VAL A 358 9.34 -2.00 -1.70
CA VAL A 358 8.86 -2.73 -2.87
C VAL A 358 9.00 -4.22 -2.59
N ARG A 359 7.86 -4.89 -2.49
CA ARG A 359 7.75 -6.35 -2.31
C ARG A 359 7.32 -7.03 -3.62
N ASN A 360 7.24 -8.36 -3.60
CA ASN A 360 6.93 -9.18 -4.78
C ASN A 360 7.95 -8.99 -5.92
N ILE A 361 9.23 -8.77 -5.57
CA ILE A 361 10.31 -8.66 -6.56
C ILE A 361 10.81 -10.07 -6.87
N PHE A 362 10.23 -10.68 -7.91
CA PHE A 362 10.67 -11.95 -8.46
C PHE A 362 10.52 -11.95 -10.00
N PRO A 363 11.27 -12.79 -10.73
CA PRO A 363 11.15 -12.90 -12.18
C PRO A 363 9.70 -13.18 -12.61
N ALA A 364 9.25 -12.56 -13.71
CA ALA A 364 7.90 -12.83 -14.22
C ALA A 364 7.75 -14.32 -14.58
N SER A 365 6.58 -14.88 -14.24
CA SER A 365 6.24 -16.28 -14.56
C SER A 365 5.79 -16.42 -16.00
N ASP A 366 5.91 -17.63 -16.55
CA ASP A 366 5.25 -18.01 -17.80
C ASP A 366 3.76 -18.34 -17.60
N CYS A 367 3.31 -18.42 -16.34
CA CYS A 367 1.93 -18.66 -15.94
C CYS A 367 1.60 -17.98 -14.60
N ASP A 368 0.77 -16.93 -14.67
CA ASP A 368 0.34 -16.01 -13.62
C ASP A 368 -0.89 -15.24 -14.14
N VAL A 369 -2.05 -15.46 -13.52
CA VAL A 369 -3.33 -14.86 -13.89
C VAL A 369 -3.98 -14.26 -12.66
N LYS A 370 -4.18 -12.95 -12.71
CA LYS A 370 -4.79 -12.19 -11.63
C LYS A 370 -6.29 -12.03 -11.84
N ALA A 371 -7.08 -12.29 -10.80
CA ALA A 371 -8.46 -11.81 -10.72
C ALA A 371 -8.44 -10.45 -10.01
N SER A 372 -8.76 -9.37 -10.71
CA SER A 372 -8.46 -8.01 -10.24
C SER A 372 -9.66 -7.30 -9.63
N GLU A 373 -10.82 -7.34 -10.27
CA GLU A 373 -11.99 -6.56 -9.87
C GLU A 373 -13.29 -7.27 -10.22
N VAL A 374 -14.28 -7.23 -9.33
CA VAL A 374 -15.66 -7.61 -9.65
C VAL A 374 -16.40 -6.36 -10.14
N THR A 375 -16.72 -6.31 -11.43
CA THR A 375 -17.35 -5.14 -12.07
C THR A 375 -18.88 -5.24 -12.12
N ALA A 376 -19.47 -6.39 -11.82
CA ALA A 376 -20.91 -6.54 -11.65
C ALA A 376 -21.24 -7.78 -10.79
N PRO A 377 -22.40 -7.80 -10.11
CA PRO A 377 -23.38 -6.71 -10.03
C PRO A 377 -22.94 -5.60 -9.07
N PHE A 378 -23.64 -4.48 -9.09
CA PHE A 378 -23.46 -3.37 -8.14
C PHE A 378 -24.55 -3.37 -7.07
N ASP A 379 -24.38 -2.55 -6.04
CA ASP A 379 -25.37 -2.36 -4.99
C ASP A 379 -26.67 -1.77 -5.54
N HIS A 380 -27.72 -2.58 -5.60
CA HIS A 380 -29.08 -2.14 -5.92
C HIS A 380 -30.12 -3.08 -5.34
N THR A 381 -31.40 -2.75 -5.52
CA THR A 381 -32.46 -3.70 -5.22
C THR A 381 -32.50 -4.79 -6.28
N PHE A 382 -32.26 -6.03 -5.86
CA PHE A 382 -32.37 -7.18 -6.75
C PHE A 382 -33.80 -7.72 -6.74
N THR A 383 -34.37 -7.91 -7.93
CA THR A 383 -35.70 -8.53 -8.11
C THR A 383 -35.61 -9.95 -8.68
N GLY A 384 -34.39 -10.43 -8.94
CA GLY A 384 -34.12 -11.80 -9.37
C GLY A 384 -32.63 -12.06 -9.55
N SER A 385 -32.30 -12.91 -10.51
CA SER A 385 -30.93 -13.29 -10.83
C SER A 385 -30.15 -12.18 -11.54
N ALA A 386 -28.88 -12.01 -11.16
CA ALA A 386 -27.93 -11.11 -11.80
C ALA A 386 -26.66 -11.86 -12.21
N SER A 387 -26.04 -11.40 -13.30
CA SER A 387 -24.73 -11.88 -13.74
C SER A 387 -23.62 -11.35 -12.84
N ILE A 388 -22.59 -12.15 -12.62
CA ILE A 388 -21.33 -11.73 -12.00
C ILE A 388 -20.35 -11.45 -13.12
N LYS A 389 -19.68 -10.29 -13.07
CA LYS A 389 -18.60 -9.92 -14.00
C LYS A 389 -17.32 -9.65 -13.24
N VAL A 390 -16.20 -10.02 -13.84
CA VAL A 390 -14.87 -9.91 -13.22
C VAL A 390 -13.82 -9.55 -14.27
N ILE A 391 -12.89 -8.66 -13.93
CA ILE A 391 -11.70 -8.42 -14.72
C ILE A 391 -10.64 -9.45 -14.37
N VAL A 392 -10.09 -10.09 -15.39
CA VAL A 392 -8.99 -11.05 -15.30
C VAL A 392 -7.83 -10.56 -16.15
N GLU A 393 -6.64 -10.53 -15.57
CA GLU A 393 -5.41 -9.98 -16.18
C GLU A 393 -4.36 -11.08 -16.36
N ASN A 394 -3.65 -11.05 -17.48
CA ASN A 394 -2.55 -11.97 -17.75
C ASN A 394 -1.20 -11.33 -17.37
N TYR A 395 -0.64 -11.76 -16.25
CA TYR A 395 0.66 -11.28 -15.73
C TYR A 395 1.84 -12.13 -16.22
N SER A 396 1.61 -13.02 -17.17
CA SER A 396 2.60 -13.96 -17.69
C SER A 396 3.37 -13.42 -18.88
N ASN A 397 4.53 -14.02 -19.13
CA ASN A 397 5.33 -13.75 -20.34
C ASN A 397 4.75 -14.35 -21.63
N ASN A 398 3.69 -15.16 -21.54
CA ASN A 398 3.03 -15.79 -22.67
C ASN A 398 1.53 -15.51 -22.66
N PRO A 399 0.85 -15.51 -23.83
CA PRO A 399 -0.61 -15.50 -23.87
C PRO A 399 -1.18 -16.72 -23.14
N ILE A 400 -2.27 -16.53 -22.39
CA ILE A 400 -2.95 -17.59 -21.63
C ILE A 400 -4.37 -17.77 -22.14
N THR A 401 -4.84 -19.01 -22.17
CA THR A 401 -6.19 -19.41 -22.60
C THR A 401 -6.69 -20.55 -21.72
N ASP A 402 -7.98 -20.88 -21.80
CA ASP A 402 -8.59 -21.99 -21.05
C ASP A 402 -8.41 -21.86 -19.53
N ILE A 403 -8.66 -20.67 -18.98
CA ILE A 403 -8.45 -20.34 -17.57
C ILE A 403 -9.64 -20.83 -16.74
N PRO A 404 -9.48 -21.78 -15.80
CA PRO A 404 -10.53 -22.14 -14.87
C PRO A 404 -10.84 -20.96 -13.96
N ILE A 405 -12.11 -20.59 -13.86
CA ILE A 405 -12.56 -19.48 -13.02
C ILE A 405 -13.80 -19.89 -12.25
N ALA A 406 -13.94 -19.40 -11.01
CA ALA A 406 -15.06 -19.72 -10.16
C ALA A 406 -15.52 -18.52 -9.36
N TYR A 407 -16.82 -18.46 -9.07
CA TYR A 407 -17.37 -17.56 -8.06
C TYR A 407 -18.10 -18.33 -6.96
N SER A 408 -18.16 -17.75 -5.77
CA SER A 408 -18.98 -18.23 -4.65
C SER A 408 -19.60 -17.05 -3.91
N ILE A 409 -20.85 -17.23 -3.49
CA ILE A 409 -21.61 -16.23 -2.71
C ILE A 409 -21.69 -16.69 -1.27
N ASN A 410 -21.27 -15.83 -0.32
CA ASN A 410 -21.31 -16.10 1.13
C ASN A 410 -20.65 -17.43 1.52
N ASN A 411 -19.51 -17.76 0.90
CA ASN A 411 -18.82 -19.06 1.05
C ASN A 411 -19.67 -20.29 0.70
N GLY A 412 -20.68 -20.12 -0.15
CA GLY A 412 -21.51 -21.19 -0.69
C GLY A 412 -20.76 -22.13 -1.64
N THR A 413 -21.50 -23.04 -2.29
CA THR A 413 -20.92 -23.93 -3.31
C THR A 413 -20.42 -23.10 -4.49
N PRO A 414 -19.15 -23.24 -4.91
CA PRO A 414 -18.63 -22.50 -6.05
C PRO A 414 -19.31 -22.91 -7.35
N VAL A 415 -19.57 -21.91 -8.20
CA VAL A 415 -19.87 -22.11 -9.61
C VAL A 415 -18.57 -21.99 -10.37
N VAL A 416 -18.27 -22.98 -11.22
CA VAL A 416 -17.00 -23.07 -11.96
C VAL A 416 -17.29 -23.00 -13.44
N GLU A 417 -16.59 -22.11 -14.13
CA GLU A 417 -16.63 -21.91 -15.57
C GLU A 417 -15.18 -21.84 -16.12
N THR A 418 -15.02 -21.52 -17.39
CA THR A 418 -13.71 -21.43 -18.05
C THR A 418 -13.71 -20.26 -19.00
N ILE A 419 -12.70 -19.39 -18.88
CA ILE A 419 -12.43 -18.35 -19.88
C ILE A 419 -11.76 -19.03 -21.07
N THR A 420 -12.46 -19.13 -22.19
CA THR A 420 -11.98 -19.82 -23.40
C THR A 420 -11.19 -18.91 -24.32
N GLU A 421 -11.36 -17.61 -24.16
CA GLU A 421 -10.65 -16.56 -24.84
C GLU A 421 -9.17 -16.54 -24.44
N THR A 422 -8.31 -16.24 -25.41
CA THR A 422 -6.89 -16.02 -25.15
C THR A 422 -6.70 -14.57 -24.68
N ILE A 423 -6.08 -14.41 -23.52
CA ILE A 423 -5.63 -13.12 -23.00
C ILE A 423 -4.16 -12.96 -23.39
N ASP A 424 -3.85 -11.96 -24.21
CA ASP A 424 -2.48 -11.64 -24.62
C ASP A 424 -1.61 -11.25 -23.40
N VAL A 425 -0.29 -11.26 -23.57
CA VAL A 425 0.68 -10.84 -22.54
C VAL A 425 0.36 -9.42 -22.07
N LEU A 426 0.23 -9.23 -20.76
CA LEU A 426 -0.18 -7.96 -20.12
C LEU A 426 -1.58 -7.47 -20.55
N GLY A 427 -2.37 -8.33 -21.19
CA GLY A 427 -3.75 -8.05 -21.54
C GLY A 427 -4.71 -8.34 -20.40
N SER A 428 -5.96 -7.90 -20.57
CA SER A 428 -7.06 -8.20 -19.66
C SER A 428 -8.34 -8.53 -20.41
N ILE A 429 -9.28 -9.17 -19.72
CA ILE A 429 -10.63 -9.43 -20.20
C ILE A 429 -11.63 -9.17 -19.08
N GLU A 430 -12.79 -8.60 -19.41
CA GLU A 430 -13.96 -8.65 -18.55
C GLU A 430 -14.73 -9.93 -18.86
N PHE A 431 -14.77 -10.87 -17.90
CA PHE A 431 -15.48 -12.13 -18.02
C PHE A 431 -16.84 -12.04 -17.33
N GLU A 432 -17.92 -12.38 -18.05
CA GLU A 432 -19.26 -12.52 -17.51
C GLU A 432 -19.60 -14.01 -17.33
N PHE A 433 -19.93 -14.41 -16.10
CA PHE A 433 -20.38 -15.77 -15.82
C PHE A 433 -21.74 -16.05 -16.48
N ALA A 434 -21.85 -17.17 -17.18
CA ALA A 434 -23.12 -17.59 -17.80
C ALA A 434 -24.16 -17.99 -16.74
N THR A 435 -23.70 -18.54 -15.62
CA THR A 435 -24.55 -18.89 -14.49
C THR A 435 -24.76 -17.66 -13.61
N GLN A 436 -26.00 -17.21 -13.52
CA GLN A 436 -26.39 -16.09 -12.67
C GLN A 436 -26.70 -16.54 -11.23
N TYR A 437 -26.68 -15.59 -10.28
CA TYR A 437 -27.09 -15.81 -8.90
C TYR A 437 -28.31 -14.96 -8.55
N ASP A 438 -29.29 -15.53 -7.84
CA ASP A 438 -30.46 -14.80 -7.33
C ASP A 438 -30.13 -14.05 -6.03
N PHE A 439 -29.86 -12.75 -6.19
CA PHE A 439 -29.59 -11.84 -5.08
C PHE A 439 -30.88 -11.28 -4.44
N SER A 440 -32.07 -11.59 -4.98
CA SER A 440 -33.33 -10.96 -4.54
C SER A 440 -33.78 -11.37 -3.14
N GLN A 441 -33.18 -12.42 -2.57
CA GLN A 441 -33.55 -12.93 -1.26
C GLN A 441 -33.03 -11.99 -0.16
N ASN A 442 -33.91 -11.67 0.81
CA ASN A 442 -33.61 -10.82 1.97
C ASN A 442 -33.07 -9.41 1.61
N PRO A 443 -33.93 -8.50 1.12
CA PRO A 443 -33.55 -7.09 0.97
C PRO A 443 -32.91 -6.52 2.25
N GLY A 444 -31.83 -5.78 2.07
CA GLY A 444 -30.93 -5.26 3.10
C GLY A 444 -29.73 -6.18 3.40
N MET A 445 -29.62 -7.34 2.77
CA MET A 445 -28.51 -8.28 2.99
C MET A 445 -27.28 -7.89 2.17
N LEU A 446 -26.12 -7.92 2.83
CA LEU A 446 -24.80 -7.84 2.19
C LEU A 446 -24.37 -9.24 1.74
N HIS A 447 -23.97 -9.38 0.48
CA HIS A 447 -23.47 -10.61 -0.12
C HIS A 447 -21.97 -10.51 -0.33
N ASN A 448 -21.22 -11.45 0.22
CA ASN A 448 -19.80 -11.58 -0.08
C ASN A 448 -19.63 -12.38 -1.38
N VAL A 449 -19.18 -11.71 -2.43
CA VAL A 449 -18.90 -12.27 -3.74
C VAL A 449 -17.40 -12.52 -3.84
N LYS A 450 -17.01 -13.80 -3.80
CA LYS A 450 -15.62 -14.22 -4.00
C LYS A 450 -15.48 -14.78 -5.40
N VAL A 451 -14.57 -14.23 -6.19
CA VAL A 451 -14.20 -14.75 -7.52
C VAL A 451 -12.72 -15.14 -7.50
N TYR A 452 -12.38 -16.28 -8.09
CA TYR A 452 -11.00 -16.74 -8.17
C TYR A 452 -10.70 -17.57 -9.41
N THR A 453 -9.45 -17.53 -9.85
CA THR A 453 -8.89 -18.45 -10.85
C THR A 453 -8.31 -19.69 -10.16
N ASP A 454 -8.28 -20.82 -10.87
CA ASP A 454 -7.64 -22.07 -10.38
C ASP A 454 -6.76 -22.68 -11.47
N LEU A 455 -6.01 -21.81 -12.17
CA LEU A 455 -5.12 -22.26 -13.23
C LEU A 455 -3.97 -23.07 -12.63
N SER A 456 -3.79 -24.30 -13.10
CA SER A 456 -2.88 -25.26 -12.45
C SER A 456 -1.39 -24.94 -12.61
N CYS A 457 -1.00 -24.26 -13.70
CA CYS A 457 0.38 -23.81 -13.89
C CYS A 457 0.72 -22.54 -13.11
N ASP A 458 -0.30 -21.83 -12.63
CA ASP A 458 -0.11 -20.65 -11.83
C ASP A 458 0.34 -21.10 -10.43
N THR A 459 1.47 -20.61 -9.98
CA THR A 459 2.00 -20.94 -8.65
C THR A 459 1.91 -19.77 -7.69
N TYR A 460 1.64 -18.55 -8.19
CA TYR A 460 1.60 -17.35 -7.38
C TYR A 460 0.16 -17.05 -6.94
N ARG A 461 -0.31 -17.74 -5.90
CA ARG A 461 -1.73 -17.73 -5.50
C ARG A 461 -2.24 -16.46 -4.82
N GLU A 462 -1.38 -15.47 -4.59
CA GLU A 462 -1.74 -14.27 -3.83
C GLU A 462 -2.61 -13.29 -4.65
N ASN A 463 -2.64 -13.41 -5.99
CA ASN A 463 -3.41 -12.54 -6.88
C ASN A 463 -4.58 -13.26 -7.61
N ASP A 464 -4.75 -14.56 -7.40
CA ASP A 464 -5.79 -15.38 -8.04
C ASP A 464 -7.22 -15.03 -7.58
N THR A 465 -7.40 -14.28 -6.49
CA THR A 465 -8.69 -14.08 -5.82
C THR A 465 -9.03 -12.61 -5.63
N VAL A 466 -10.25 -12.24 -6.01
CA VAL A 466 -10.88 -10.96 -5.66
C VAL A 466 -12.15 -11.20 -4.86
N VAL A 467 -12.41 -10.30 -3.90
CA VAL A 467 -13.62 -10.33 -3.08
C VAL A 467 -14.29 -8.97 -3.16
N SER A 468 -15.60 -8.96 -3.39
CA SER A 468 -16.44 -7.78 -3.36
C SER A 468 -17.64 -8.01 -2.44
N GLU A 469 -18.15 -6.95 -1.82
CA GLU A 469 -19.35 -6.99 -1.00
C GLU A 469 -20.47 -6.27 -1.77
N ILE A 470 -21.54 -6.99 -2.07
CA ILE A 470 -22.68 -6.48 -2.84
C ILE A 470 -23.93 -6.42 -1.95
N LEU A 471 -24.49 -5.23 -1.77
CA LEU A 471 -25.69 -4.99 -0.98
C LEU A 471 -26.95 -5.15 -1.82
N ASN A 472 -27.84 -6.05 -1.42
CA ASN A 472 -29.22 -6.05 -1.92
C ASN A 472 -29.98 -4.91 -1.23
N VAL A 473 -30.07 -3.76 -1.87
CA VAL A 473 -30.63 -2.55 -1.27
C VAL A 473 -32.14 -2.68 -1.12
N SER A 474 -32.68 -2.42 0.07
CA SER A 474 -34.14 -2.35 0.25
C SER A 474 -34.74 -1.13 -0.44
N CYS A 475 -35.90 -1.30 -1.10
CA CYS A 475 -36.68 -0.17 -1.61
C CYS A 475 -37.06 0.78 -0.47
N ALA A 476 -36.99 2.07 -0.74
CA ALA A 476 -37.37 3.09 0.22
C ALA A 476 -38.90 3.31 0.19
N PRO A 477 -39.58 3.32 1.35
CA PRO A 477 -40.97 3.75 1.44
C PRO A 477 -41.06 5.28 1.24
N ILE A 478 -42.24 5.77 0.87
CA ILE A 478 -42.52 7.21 0.79
C ILE A 478 -43.10 7.73 2.11
N PRO A 479 -42.64 8.89 2.64
CA PRO A 479 -41.71 9.83 2.02
C PRO A 479 -40.24 9.38 2.09
N TYR A 480 -39.48 9.75 1.06
CA TYR A 480 -38.04 9.53 0.97
C TYR A 480 -37.34 10.83 0.64
N SER A 481 -36.15 11.06 1.20
CA SER A 481 -35.29 12.20 0.87
C SER A 481 -33.82 11.87 1.08
N THR A 482 -32.94 12.53 0.33
CA THR A 482 -31.50 12.54 0.57
C THR A 482 -30.91 13.90 0.21
N SER A 483 -29.96 14.37 1.01
CA SER A 483 -29.09 15.52 0.73
C SER A 483 -27.72 15.08 0.18
N PHE A 484 -27.52 13.78 -0.02
CA PHE A 484 -26.23 13.18 -0.35
C PHE A 484 -25.10 13.50 0.65
N ASP A 485 -25.44 13.97 1.86
CA ASP A 485 -24.47 14.28 2.90
C ASP A 485 -23.56 13.07 3.16
N THR A 486 -22.32 13.33 3.57
CA THR A 486 -21.31 12.27 3.71
C THR A 486 -21.62 11.26 4.82
N ASP A 487 -22.53 11.60 5.73
CA ASP A 487 -23.06 10.73 6.78
C ASP A 487 -24.39 10.04 6.41
N GLU A 488 -24.97 10.34 5.25
CA GLU A 488 -26.12 9.62 4.70
C GLU A 488 -25.69 8.39 3.87
N SER A 489 -26.47 7.32 3.96
CA SER A 489 -26.31 6.15 3.08
C SER A 489 -26.66 6.53 1.64
N ARG A 490 -25.72 6.29 0.74
CA ARG A 490 -25.86 6.47 -0.71
C ARG A 490 -26.22 5.17 -1.43
N ASP A 491 -26.53 4.12 -0.66
CA ASP A 491 -26.75 2.76 -1.16
C ASP A 491 -27.91 2.73 -2.16
N GLY A 492 -27.66 2.10 -3.31
CA GLY A 492 -28.63 1.93 -4.40
C GLY A 492 -28.73 3.12 -5.35
N TRP A 493 -27.99 4.20 -5.13
CA TRP A 493 -27.78 5.23 -6.14
C TRP A 493 -26.68 4.78 -7.09
N LEU A 494 -26.96 4.81 -8.39
CA LEU A 494 -26.08 4.26 -9.42
C LEU A 494 -25.83 5.27 -10.53
N PHE A 495 -24.70 5.09 -11.23
CA PHE A 495 -24.32 5.86 -12.40
C PHE A 495 -24.17 4.93 -13.59
N GLU A 496 -24.48 5.43 -14.79
CA GLU A 496 -24.22 4.74 -16.04
C GLU A 496 -23.56 5.70 -17.02
N ASP A 497 -22.28 5.46 -17.33
CA ASP A 497 -21.58 6.03 -18.48
C ASP A 497 -22.05 5.28 -19.73
N THR A 498 -23.05 5.84 -20.42
CA THR A 498 -23.73 5.16 -21.52
C THR A 498 -22.93 5.22 -22.82
N ASN A 499 -22.12 6.26 -22.99
CA ASN A 499 -21.33 6.47 -24.20
C ASN A 499 -19.87 5.98 -24.06
N ASN A 500 -19.46 5.55 -22.86
CA ASN A 500 -18.13 5.07 -22.49
C ASN A 500 -17.02 6.09 -22.80
N ASP A 501 -17.29 7.39 -22.56
CA ASP A 501 -16.30 8.45 -22.76
C ASP A 501 -15.49 8.78 -21.49
N GLY A 502 -15.84 8.17 -20.35
CA GLY A 502 -15.21 8.37 -19.05
C GLY A 502 -15.73 9.57 -18.26
N SER A 503 -16.68 10.33 -18.80
CA SER A 503 -17.35 11.47 -18.16
C SER A 503 -18.71 11.02 -17.64
N THR A 504 -18.91 11.01 -16.31
CA THR A 504 -20.17 10.51 -15.74
C THR A 504 -20.54 11.25 -14.45
N TRP A 505 -21.55 10.73 -13.75
CA TRP A 505 -21.98 11.23 -12.46
C TRP A 505 -21.05 10.76 -11.33
N HIS A 506 -20.88 11.60 -10.33
CA HIS A 506 -20.02 11.34 -9.17
C HIS A 506 -20.64 11.93 -7.91
N PHE A 507 -20.40 11.29 -6.77
CA PHE A 507 -20.62 11.94 -5.48
C PHE A 507 -19.43 12.84 -5.12
N SER A 508 -19.69 14.03 -4.60
CA SER A 508 -18.59 14.86 -4.08
C SER A 508 -18.00 14.27 -2.79
N SER A 509 -16.67 14.37 -2.67
CA SER A 509 -15.86 13.87 -1.55
C SER A 509 -15.27 14.99 -0.68
N GLY A 510 -15.55 16.26 -1.01
CA GLY A 510 -15.10 17.42 -0.26
C GLY A 510 -15.67 18.73 -0.82
N GLY A 511 -15.73 19.76 0.02
CA GLY A 511 -16.35 21.04 -0.33
C GLY A 511 -17.87 21.00 -0.20
N GLU A 512 -18.58 21.33 -1.27
CA GLU A 512 -20.03 21.33 -1.32
C GLU A 512 -20.56 19.91 -1.58
N VAL A 513 -21.42 19.40 -0.69
CA VAL A 513 -21.94 18.05 -0.80
C VAL A 513 -23.09 17.99 -1.80
N CYS A 514 -22.91 17.23 -2.88
CA CYS A 514 -23.88 17.04 -3.96
C CYS A 514 -23.51 15.82 -4.80
N VAL A 515 -24.40 15.42 -5.71
CA VAL A 515 -24.05 14.57 -6.85
C VAL A 515 -23.86 15.46 -8.06
N TYR A 516 -22.77 15.27 -8.81
CA TYR A 516 -22.45 16.12 -9.95
C TYR A 516 -22.07 15.28 -11.15
N TYR A 517 -22.43 15.76 -12.33
CA TYR A 517 -21.91 15.24 -13.59
C TYR A 517 -20.60 15.97 -13.90
N GLN A 518 -19.54 15.20 -14.20
CA GLN A 518 -18.29 15.76 -14.68
C GLN A 518 -18.37 15.96 -16.19
N GLY A 519 -18.24 17.20 -16.64
CA GLY A 519 -18.28 17.52 -18.06
C GLY A 519 -17.06 17.03 -18.85
N GLY A 520 -17.31 16.56 -20.08
CA GLY A 520 -16.29 16.07 -21.02
C GLY A 520 -16.31 16.78 -22.37
N SER A 521 -15.42 16.37 -23.28
CA SER A 521 -15.33 16.92 -24.65
C SER A 521 -16.22 16.19 -25.67
N ILE A 522 -17.07 15.29 -25.21
CA ILE A 522 -18.10 14.59 -25.98
C ILE A 522 -19.47 15.00 -25.41
N THR A 523 -20.51 14.94 -26.24
CA THR A 523 -21.88 15.22 -25.79
C THR A 523 -22.28 14.22 -24.71
N ALA A 524 -22.73 14.73 -23.57
CA ALA A 524 -23.16 13.92 -22.43
C ALA A 524 -24.33 13.01 -22.82
N ASN A 525 -24.38 11.81 -22.25
CA ASN A 525 -25.56 10.93 -22.37
C ASN A 525 -25.71 10.00 -21.16
N ASP A 526 -25.31 10.47 -19.99
CA ASP A 526 -25.01 9.60 -18.85
C ASP A 526 -26.02 9.82 -17.74
N TRP A 527 -26.25 8.77 -16.98
CA TRP A 527 -27.40 8.68 -16.10
C TRP A 527 -27.01 8.58 -14.63
N LEU A 528 -27.78 9.26 -13.81
CA LEU A 528 -27.88 9.05 -12.37
C LEU A 528 -29.20 8.37 -12.08
N PHE A 529 -29.17 7.26 -11.34
CA PHE A 529 -30.36 6.55 -10.89
C PHE A 529 -30.52 6.65 -9.39
N SER A 530 -31.75 6.90 -8.93
CA SER A 530 -32.08 6.78 -7.52
C SER A 530 -31.99 5.32 -7.05
N ARG A 531 -31.94 5.12 -5.74
CA ARG A 531 -32.35 3.83 -5.16
C ARG A 531 -33.79 3.45 -5.55
N CYS A 532 -34.14 2.18 -5.34
CA CYS A 532 -35.53 1.73 -5.51
C CYS A 532 -36.50 2.46 -4.57
N LEU A 533 -37.69 2.76 -5.08
CA LEU A 533 -38.79 3.44 -4.40
C LEU A 533 -40.07 2.59 -4.48
N GLU A 534 -40.78 2.46 -3.36
CA GLU A 534 -42.09 1.80 -3.32
C GLU A 534 -43.20 2.81 -3.63
N LEU A 535 -43.78 2.73 -4.83
CA LEU A 535 -44.88 3.61 -5.25
C LEU A 535 -46.16 2.81 -5.52
N GLU A 536 -47.31 3.40 -5.19
CA GLU A 536 -48.63 2.80 -5.38
C GLU A 536 -49.36 3.39 -6.59
N ALA A 537 -50.10 2.54 -7.30
CA ALA A 537 -50.87 2.94 -8.47
C ALA A 537 -51.83 4.09 -8.17
N ASN A 538 -51.89 5.05 -9.08
CA ASN A 538 -52.83 6.18 -9.08
C ASN A 538 -52.73 7.16 -7.90
N LYS A 539 -51.71 7.04 -7.05
CA LYS A 539 -51.38 8.09 -6.09
C LYS A 539 -50.65 9.25 -6.76
N LEU A 540 -50.87 10.46 -6.25
CA LEU A 540 -50.17 11.65 -6.70
C LEU A 540 -48.89 11.83 -5.89
N TYR A 541 -47.75 11.82 -6.55
CA TYR A 541 -46.44 12.04 -5.95
C TYR A 541 -45.87 13.38 -6.36
N LYS A 542 -45.12 14.00 -5.46
CA LYS A 542 -44.28 15.16 -5.73
C LYS A 542 -42.82 14.78 -5.58
N LEU A 543 -42.06 14.91 -6.66
CA LEU A 543 -40.60 14.92 -6.69
C LEU A 543 -40.11 16.37 -6.56
N SER A 544 -39.23 16.63 -5.61
CA SER A 544 -38.51 17.89 -5.47
C SER A 544 -37.00 17.63 -5.47
N PHE A 545 -36.23 18.44 -6.21
CA PHE A 545 -34.76 18.40 -6.17
C PHE A 545 -34.17 19.77 -6.50
N ASN A 546 -32.97 20.03 -5.99
CA ASN A 546 -32.20 21.22 -6.30
C ASN A 546 -31.23 20.93 -7.43
N TYR A 547 -31.08 21.86 -8.37
CA TYR A 547 -30.12 21.75 -9.47
C TYR A 547 -29.38 23.07 -9.68
N LYS A 548 -28.14 22.98 -10.19
CA LYS A 548 -27.35 24.14 -10.63
C LYS A 548 -26.29 23.76 -11.65
N SER A 549 -25.81 24.77 -12.37
CA SER A 549 -24.68 24.72 -13.29
C SER A 549 -23.43 25.37 -12.66
N THR A 550 -22.28 25.24 -13.32
CA THR A 550 -21.06 25.97 -12.94
C THR A 550 -21.13 27.48 -13.25
N GLY A 551 -22.10 27.92 -14.06
CA GLY A 551 -22.38 29.33 -14.32
C GLY A 551 -22.70 29.64 -15.78
N ILE A 552 -22.83 30.94 -16.07
CA ILE A 552 -23.51 31.46 -17.28
C ILE A 552 -22.91 31.10 -18.65
N TYR A 553 -21.69 30.57 -18.68
CA TYR A 553 -21.00 30.22 -19.93
C TYR A 553 -21.13 28.74 -20.29
N TRP A 554 -21.66 27.91 -19.38
CA TRP A 554 -21.78 26.47 -19.56
C TRP A 554 -23.23 26.04 -19.36
N PRO A 555 -24.13 26.36 -20.32
CA PRO A 555 -25.51 25.91 -20.26
C PRO A 555 -25.59 24.39 -20.15
N GLN A 556 -26.50 23.91 -19.32
CA GLN A 556 -26.65 22.49 -19.01
C GLN A 556 -28.05 22.00 -19.40
N ASN A 557 -28.14 20.70 -19.67
CA ASN A 557 -29.38 20.00 -20.01
C ASN A 557 -29.52 18.72 -19.17
N ILE A 558 -30.65 18.58 -18.46
CA ILE A 558 -30.98 17.40 -17.67
C ILE A 558 -32.39 16.92 -17.99
N GLY A 559 -32.51 15.61 -18.25
CA GLY A 559 -33.78 14.92 -18.43
C GLY A 559 -34.14 14.14 -17.17
N ILE A 560 -35.41 14.18 -16.78
CA ILE A 560 -35.91 13.49 -15.58
C ILE A 560 -36.91 12.44 -16.04
N SER A 561 -36.65 11.19 -15.69
CA SER A 561 -37.49 10.04 -16.06
C SER A 561 -37.75 9.15 -14.86
N ILE A 562 -38.73 8.26 -15.00
CA ILE A 562 -39.00 7.17 -14.07
C ILE A 562 -39.05 5.84 -14.81
N GLY A 563 -38.47 4.81 -14.20
CA GLY A 563 -38.26 3.50 -14.81
C GLY A 563 -38.46 2.34 -13.84
N SER A 564 -38.37 1.13 -14.40
CA SER A 564 -38.53 -0.14 -13.67
C SER A 564 -37.21 -0.72 -13.16
N GLY A 565 -36.07 -0.09 -13.48
CA GLY A 565 -34.75 -0.49 -13.03
C GLY A 565 -33.74 0.65 -13.24
N PRO A 566 -32.57 0.59 -12.59
CA PRO A 566 -31.54 1.62 -12.64
C PRO A 566 -30.65 1.49 -13.88
N GLU A 567 -31.28 1.46 -15.06
CA GLU A 567 -30.61 1.36 -16.36
C GLU A 567 -31.34 2.27 -17.35
N SER A 568 -30.58 2.96 -18.22
CA SER A 568 -31.09 3.94 -19.19
C SER A 568 -32.19 3.34 -20.08
N GLY A 569 -32.01 2.10 -20.53
CA GLY A 569 -32.99 1.35 -21.34
C GLY A 569 -34.32 1.05 -20.63
N LEU A 570 -34.38 1.17 -19.30
CA LEU A 570 -35.58 0.93 -18.47
C LEU A 570 -36.27 2.22 -18.00
N MET A 571 -35.68 3.39 -18.29
CA MET A 571 -36.24 4.73 -18.02
C MET A 571 -37.26 5.15 -19.08
N LEU A 572 -38.37 4.42 -19.17
CA LEU A 572 -39.32 4.54 -20.27
C LEU A 572 -40.33 5.67 -20.15
N THR A 573 -40.46 6.30 -18.98
CA THR A 573 -41.43 7.39 -18.75
C THR A 573 -40.70 8.69 -18.43
N SER A 574 -40.65 9.61 -19.40
CA SER A 574 -40.17 10.97 -19.17
C SER A 574 -41.15 11.73 -18.26
N LEU A 575 -40.61 12.37 -17.23
CA LEU A 575 -41.34 13.19 -16.28
C LEU A 575 -41.22 14.68 -16.62
N ASP A 576 -40.00 15.15 -16.90
CA ASP A 576 -39.73 16.54 -17.28
C ASP A 576 -38.31 16.68 -17.87
N GLU A 577 -37.99 17.86 -18.41
CA GLU A 577 -36.65 18.23 -18.87
C GLU A 577 -36.33 19.68 -18.46
N ILE A 578 -35.07 19.94 -18.13
CA ILE A 578 -34.52 21.27 -17.86
C ILE A 578 -33.42 21.51 -18.89
N THR A 579 -33.61 22.49 -19.77
CA THR A 579 -32.69 22.78 -20.87
C THR A 579 -32.12 24.19 -20.76
N ASP A 580 -30.91 24.36 -21.30
CA ASP A 580 -30.17 25.62 -21.36
C ASP A 580 -30.07 26.37 -20.02
N PHE A 581 -30.04 25.65 -18.88
CA PHE A 581 -29.99 26.30 -17.57
C PHE A 581 -28.57 26.72 -17.22
N ILE A 582 -28.47 27.87 -16.56
CA ILE A 582 -27.22 28.60 -16.32
C ILE A 582 -27.08 29.14 -14.90
N ASN A 583 -27.97 28.72 -14.00
CA ASN A 583 -27.96 29.17 -12.61
C ASN A 583 -26.70 28.66 -11.89
N ASP A 584 -25.97 29.55 -11.23
CA ASP A 584 -24.80 29.25 -10.39
C ASP A 584 -25.16 29.07 -8.91
N GLU A 585 -26.39 29.41 -8.55
CA GLU A 585 -27.04 29.10 -7.27
C GLU A 585 -28.11 28.01 -7.46
N TYR A 586 -28.38 27.23 -6.42
CA TYR A 586 -29.41 26.19 -6.50
C TYR A 586 -30.80 26.77 -6.74
N GLU A 587 -31.47 26.20 -7.73
CA GLU A 587 -32.90 26.36 -7.95
C GLU A 587 -33.60 25.05 -7.65
N GLU A 588 -34.80 25.13 -7.09
CA GLU A 588 -35.64 23.96 -6.79
C GLU A 588 -36.55 23.66 -7.99
N LYS A 589 -36.58 22.39 -8.40
CA LYS A 589 -37.53 21.85 -9.37
C LYS A 589 -38.55 20.98 -8.63
N GLU A 590 -39.84 21.20 -8.90
CA GLU A 590 -40.92 20.32 -8.44
C GLU A 590 -41.62 19.67 -9.64
N ILE A 591 -41.85 18.37 -9.57
CA ILE A 591 -42.55 17.58 -10.59
C ILE A 591 -43.65 16.76 -9.92
N LEU A 592 -44.88 16.87 -10.44
CA LEU A 592 -46.03 16.08 -10.02
C LEU A 592 -46.24 14.92 -10.99
N PHE A 593 -46.35 13.70 -10.49
CA PHE A 593 -46.54 12.53 -11.32
C PHE A 593 -47.37 11.44 -10.62
N THR A 594 -47.83 10.48 -11.41
CA THR A 594 -48.56 9.30 -10.95
C THR A 594 -47.97 8.05 -11.61
N VAL A 595 -47.97 6.92 -10.92
CA VAL A 595 -47.59 5.63 -11.49
C VAL A 595 -48.81 4.77 -11.82
N GLN A 596 -48.69 3.91 -12.84
CA GLN A 596 -49.81 3.11 -13.34
C GLN A 596 -50.03 1.80 -12.56
N SER A 597 -48.97 1.25 -11.97
CA SER A 597 -48.99 0.04 -11.15
C SER A 597 -48.31 0.26 -9.80
N THR A 598 -48.77 -0.47 -8.78
CA THR A 598 -48.08 -0.54 -7.50
C THR A 598 -46.87 -1.44 -7.67
N ASP A 599 -45.67 -0.87 -7.67
CA ASP A 599 -44.43 -1.58 -7.98
C ASP A 599 -43.20 -0.81 -7.46
N SER A 600 -42.03 -1.37 -7.72
CA SER A 600 -40.72 -0.77 -7.53
C SER A 600 -40.41 0.20 -8.69
N TYR A 601 -40.00 1.41 -8.36
CA TYR A 601 -39.63 2.43 -9.35
C TYR A 601 -38.29 3.09 -9.02
N TYR A 602 -37.66 3.62 -10.06
CA TYR A 602 -36.38 4.33 -10.00
C TYR A 602 -36.52 5.66 -10.72
N LEU A 603 -36.02 6.74 -10.14
CA LEU A 603 -35.84 8.00 -10.84
C LEU A 603 -34.53 7.96 -11.62
N GLY A 604 -34.55 8.51 -12.83
CA GLY A 604 -33.37 8.70 -13.67
C GLY A 604 -33.16 10.18 -13.98
N PHE A 605 -31.93 10.66 -13.80
CA PHE A 605 -31.48 11.98 -14.24
C PHE A 605 -30.45 11.80 -15.35
N ASN A 606 -30.82 12.12 -16.58
CA ASN A 606 -29.95 12.02 -17.74
C ASN A 606 -29.28 13.36 -18.01
N CYS A 607 -27.95 13.43 -17.97
CA CYS A 607 -27.23 14.60 -18.47
C CYS A 607 -27.06 14.46 -19.98
N PHE A 608 -27.56 15.44 -20.74
CA PHE A 608 -27.42 15.48 -22.21
C PHE A 608 -26.91 16.84 -22.69
N SER A 609 -26.09 17.49 -21.86
CA SER A 609 -25.41 18.74 -22.18
C SER A 609 -24.49 18.61 -23.39
N ASP A 610 -24.29 19.74 -24.07
CA ASP A 610 -23.31 19.85 -25.16
C ASP A 610 -21.87 19.56 -24.68
N PRO A 611 -20.93 19.28 -25.60
CA PRO A 611 -19.53 19.11 -25.25
C PRO A 611 -18.92 20.34 -24.57
N ASP A 612 -17.90 20.12 -23.74
CA ASP A 612 -17.11 21.14 -23.03
C ASP A 612 -17.94 22.03 -22.10
N MET A 613 -19.14 21.57 -21.73
CA MET A 613 -19.90 22.13 -20.61
C MET A 613 -19.27 21.62 -19.32
N LEU A 614 -19.01 22.51 -18.35
CA LEU A 614 -18.45 22.12 -17.04
C LEU A 614 -19.46 21.29 -16.22
N ASN A 615 -19.29 21.24 -14.91
CA ASN A 615 -20.11 20.39 -14.07
C ASN A 615 -21.54 20.94 -13.94
N THR A 616 -22.49 20.01 -13.84
CA THR A 616 -23.84 20.25 -13.33
C THR A 616 -24.02 19.48 -12.03
N MET A 617 -24.80 20.03 -11.09
CA MET A 617 -25.00 19.44 -9.77
C MET A 617 -26.49 19.25 -9.46
N ILE A 618 -26.81 18.13 -8.81
CA ILE A 618 -28.11 17.84 -8.21
C ILE A 618 -27.92 17.67 -6.70
N ASN A 619 -28.87 18.18 -5.93
CA ASN A 619 -28.89 18.01 -4.48
C ASN A 619 -30.33 17.92 -3.94
N TYR A 620 -30.47 17.48 -2.69
CA TYR A 620 -31.73 17.47 -1.94
C TYR A 620 -32.90 16.83 -2.71
N VAL A 621 -32.71 15.59 -3.16
CA VAL A 621 -33.78 14.85 -3.85
C VAL A 621 -34.78 14.35 -2.80
N SER A 622 -36.06 14.66 -2.99
CA SER A 622 -37.13 14.21 -2.11
C SER A 622 -38.38 13.82 -2.88
N ILE A 623 -39.09 12.83 -2.35
CA ILE A 623 -40.35 12.33 -2.88
C ILE A 623 -41.35 12.23 -1.74
N SER A 624 -42.54 12.77 -1.97
CA SER A 624 -43.64 12.70 -1.03
C SER A 624 -44.95 12.35 -1.73
N GLU A 625 -45.81 11.59 -1.04
CA GLU A 625 -47.20 11.40 -1.45
C GLU A 625 -47.97 12.68 -1.11
N LEU A 626 -48.69 13.22 -2.09
CA LEU A 626 -49.66 14.27 -1.85
C LEU A 626 -51.03 13.63 -1.61
N SER A 627 -51.70 14.01 -0.53
CA SER A 627 -53.12 13.70 -0.36
C SER A 627 -53.89 14.25 -1.56
N GLU A 628 -54.83 13.47 -2.11
CA GLU A 628 -55.69 13.91 -3.23
C GLU A 628 -56.14 15.36 -3.03
N THR A 629 -55.78 16.24 -3.97
CA THR A 629 -56.27 17.61 -3.99
C THR A 629 -57.79 17.59 -4.06
N ASP A 630 -58.45 18.06 -3.01
CA ASP A 630 -59.89 18.33 -3.03
C ASP A 630 -60.18 19.33 -4.17
N ILE A 631 -61.14 18.97 -5.03
CA ILE A 631 -61.59 19.85 -6.10
C ILE A 631 -62.66 20.76 -5.50
N GLU A 632 -62.32 22.02 -5.21
CA GLU A 632 -63.33 23.03 -4.91
C GLU A 632 -64.03 23.45 -6.20
N LEU A 633 -65.34 23.20 -6.27
CA LEU A 633 -66.22 23.85 -7.25
C LEU A 633 -66.30 25.35 -6.92
N ASN A 634 -65.52 26.17 -7.61
CA ASN A 634 -65.74 27.61 -7.57
C ASN A 634 -67.03 27.97 -8.36
N THR A 635 -67.62 29.10 -7.97
CA THR A 635 -68.91 29.63 -8.42
C THR A 635 -69.22 29.41 -9.90
N ILE A 636 -70.47 29.00 -10.17
CA ILE A 636 -71.04 28.85 -11.52
C ILE A 636 -70.90 30.16 -12.28
N ILE A 637 -70.11 30.14 -13.37
CA ILE A 637 -69.79 31.34 -14.17
C ILE A 637 -70.94 31.69 -15.15
N SER A 638 -71.86 30.75 -15.42
CA SER A 638 -73.15 30.96 -16.13
C SER A 638 -74.02 29.69 -16.01
N PRO A 639 -75.36 29.79 -15.98
CA PRO A 639 -76.25 28.65 -16.21
C PRO A 639 -76.07 28.03 -17.60
#